data_AF-A0A7W1VZB7-F1
#
_entry.id   AF-A0A7W1VZB7-F1
#
_cell.length_a   1.000
_cell.length_b   1.000
_cell.length_c   1.000
_cell.angle_alpha   90.00
_cell.angle_beta   90.00
_cell.angle_gamma   90.00
#
_symmetry.space_group_name_H-M   'P 1'
#
loop_
_entity.id
_entity.type
_entity.pdbx_description
1 polymer ?
#
loop_
_entity_poly.entity_id
_entity_poly.type
_entity_poly.pdbx_seq_one_letter_code
_entity_poly.pdbx_strand_id
1 'polypeptide(L)'
;QIGKPGAGPFSLTGQPNAMGGREVGGLSNLLPAHRDLANEGHRNEVEKFWRVPLGTIQPKAGLTATEMFEALNEGKLKAIWILCTNPLISLPDVRMAEEGLKKAKFVVVQEVSNRPETLKYADVVLPAASWIEKEGTMTNAERRISYLNKVVEPPGEALADAAIICRFAMKMGYRGFDYPGFADIYAEHCALTAGTRIDISGLSYALLKQHGSVQWPYQKQSDLLTEKKRGTVRLFTDKKFYTSSQKAIIHSFPDINESETPDKLYPLVLTTGRVRDQWHTMSKTGKVNKLKQHTSESFLEIHPEDALQRNIKENELVEVFNNRGNVRVKAKYSIDIKRGVVFLPMHWGKILNSDLNRANNLTSKSIDPISKEPDFKFSAVQVHPYRKKKQTIIVIGAGAGACGFVKSYRALNADDDIIVFSKENLPFYNRVLLPDYISGALPWDSLVKMTEAEEKEYRIRLWPGISIENIDREKKLVTDNKGQMHHYDVLIIATGSRAAMLRDVPTLKGIFTMRSRKDADDFKNHLNAENGNVVIVGGGLLGIELAASLREINVQVTIIQRISRLMDRQLDPLGSQLLHGELIDKGVNIYYNDEIERFLGEQQVTGIRLKSGLLIDCQAIVVAIGTVPNIELAKNCGIEYKRGVIVDEYLQTNDPAIFAIGEIAEFKGFLYGITAAAEQQAEIVARYLNGDISKYYQGSLLMNILKMQGTDLCSLGLAVCPDDPGYEEIVFIDKAKRNYKKCIIYNDKLVGAILIGDKSEFLEFRDLIQNKMELSDKRLQLLRSGKKAQPVIGRLICSCSNVGEGNIINKINEGCKDLVQLCQISGAGMGCGSCRPEVKAILEANTKIFKSDATMAEL
;
A
#
# COMPACT_ATOMS: atom_id res chain seq x y z
N GLN A 1 -49.60 -16.46 -1.75
CA GLN A 1 -48.78 -15.35 -2.25
C GLN A 1 -47.93 -15.78 -3.44
N ILE A 2 -47.24 -16.93 -3.36
CA ILE A 2 -46.42 -17.48 -4.46
C ILE A 2 -47.21 -17.59 -5.76
N GLY A 3 -46.59 -17.20 -6.88
CA GLY A 3 -47.19 -17.24 -8.23
C GLY A 3 -47.78 -15.91 -8.69
N LYS A 4 -47.73 -14.85 -7.87
CA LYS A 4 -48.08 -13.47 -8.25
C LYS A 4 -46.84 -12.63 -8.61
N PRO A 5 -46.97 -11.54 -9.38
CA PRO A 5 -45.90 -10.54 -9.52
C PRO A 5 -45.36 -10.07 -8.17
N GLY A 6 -44.04 -9.98 -8.02
CA GLY A 6 -43.37 -9.59 -6.77
C GLY A 6 -43.41 -10.62 -5.63
N ALA A 7 -44.13 -11.74 -5.78
CA ALA A 7 -44.34 -12.72 -4.72
C ALA A 7 -43.76 -14.08 -5.10
N GLY A 8 -42.43 -14.21 -5.06
CA GLY A 8 -41.72 -15.47 -5.26
C GLY A 8 -40.71 -15.72 -4.14
N PRO A 9 -40.34 -16.98 -3.87
CA PRO A 9 -39.23 -17.25 -2.97
C PRO A 9 -37.95 -16.63 -3.55
N PHE A 10 -37.29 -15.79 -2.76
CA PHE A 10 -36.02 -15.17 -3.11
C PHE A 10 -34.93 -15.76 -2.21
N SER A 11 -33.97 -16.46 -2.80
CA SER A 11 -32.83 -16.98 -2.05
C SER A 11 -31.78 -15.88 -1.93
N LEU A 12 -31.51 -15.44 -0.71
CA LEU A 12 -30.41 -14.53 -0.40
C LEU A 12 -29.08 -15.29 -0.47
N THR A 13 -28.51 -15.39 -1.67
CA THR A 13 -27.21 -16.04 -1.88
C THR A 13 -26.06 -15.03 -1.80
N GLY A 14 -24.99 -15.36 -1.08
CA GLY A 14 -23.84 -14.46 -0.87
C GLY A 14 -22.87 -14.30 -2.06
N GLN A 15 -23.05 -15.09 -3.14
CA GLN A 15 -22.18 -15.13 -4.32
C GLN A 15 -22.99 -15.06 -5.63
N PRO A 16 -22.48 -14.37 -6.68
CA PRO A 16 -23.26 -13.97 -7.85
C PRO A 16 -23.78 -15.11 -8.74
N ASN A 17 -23.19 -16.30 -8.69
CA ASN A 17 -23.65 -17.49 -9.44
C ASN A 17 -23.82 -18.72 -8.53
N ALA A 18 -24.17 -18.52 -7.26
CA ALA A 18 -24.43 -19.63 -6.34
C ALA A 18 -25.57 -20.52 -6.84
N MET A 19 -26.57 -19.93 -7.51
CA MET A 19 -27.68 -20.66 -8.11
C MET A 19 -27.20 -21.61 -9.21
N GLY A 20 -26.42 -21.11 -10.19
CA GLY A 20 -25.86 -21.94 -11.24
C GLY A 20 -24.97 -23.08 -10.70
N GLY A 21 -24.19 -22.81 -9.65
CA GLY A 21 -23.39 -23.83 -8.96
C GLY A 21 -24.23 -24.96 -8.35
N ARG A 22 -25.41 -24.65 -7.79
CA ARG A 22 -26.33 -25.65 -7.23
C ARG A 22 -27.05 -26.43 -8.33
N GLU A 23 -27.40 -25.78 -9.43
CA GLU A 23 -28.05 -26.40 -10.60
C GLU A 23 -27.17 -27.50 -11.22
N VAL A 24 -25.85 -27.30 -11.24
CA VAL A 24 -24.88 -28.27 -11.76
C VAL A 24 -24.39 -29.29 -10.72
N GLY A 25 -24.94 -29.31 -9.50
CA GLY A 25 -24.55 -30.28 -8.46
C GLY A 25 -23.26 -29.95 -7.71
N GLY A 26 -22.93 -28.67 -7.53
CA GLY A 26 -21.70 -28.24 -6.87
C GLY A 26 -21.65 -28.37 -5.34
N LEU A 27 -22.61 -29.05 -4.71
CA LEU A 27 -22.62 -29.31 -3.25
C LEU A 27 -22.34 -30.79 -2.98
N SER A 28 -21.67 -31.11 -1.87
CA SER A 28 -21.30 -32.48 -1.53
C SER A 28 -22.48 -33.43 -1.28
N ASN A 29 -23.69 -32.88 -1.14
CA ASN A 29 -24.94 -33.59 -0.89
C ASN A 29 -25.97 -33.45 -2.02
N LEU A 30 -25.62 -32.87 -3.17
CA LEU A 30 -26.57 -32.56 -4.24
C LEU A 30 -26.05 -33.06 -5.60
N LEU A 31 -26.90 -33.77 -6.34
CA LEU A 31 -26.64 -34.15 -7.72
C LEU A 31 -27.19 -33.10 -8.71
N PRO A 32 -26.67 -33.03 -9.95
CA PRO A 32 -27.14 -32.06 -10.93
C PRO A 32 -28.65 -32.09 -11.17
N ALA A 33 -29.20 -30.93 -11.51
CA ALA A 33 -30.62 -30.67 -11.70
C ALA A 33 -31.50 -30.86 -10.45
N HIS A 34 -30.98 -30.43 -9.29
CA HIS A 34 -31.64 -30.52 -7.98
C HIS A 34 -32.03 -31.95 -7.56
N ARG A 35 -31.25 -32.94 -8.01
CA ARG A 35 -31.44 -34.33 -7.63
C ARG A 35 -30.87 -34.58 -6.24
N ASP A 36 -31.71 -35.12 -5.36
CA ASP A 36 -31.32 -35.55 -4.01
C ASP A 36 -30.36 -36.75 -4.07
N LEU A 37 -29.15 -36.59 -3.54
CA LEU A 37 -28.13 -37.63 -3.45
C LEU A 37 -28.61 -38.83 -2.62
N ALA A 38 -29.44 -38.62 -1.59
CA ALA A 38 -29.93 -39.68 -0.72
C ALA A 38 -30.97 -40.59 -1.42
N ASN A 39 -31.60 -40.10 -2.49
CA ASN A 39 -32.60 -40.85 -3.25
C ASN A 39 -31.95 -41.79 -4.27
N GLU A 40 -32.21 -43.10 -4.14
CA GLU A 40 -31.66 -44.12 -5.05
C GLU A 40 -32.10 -43.95 -6.50
N GLY A 41 -33.37 -43.60 -6.74
CA GLY A 41 -33.88 -43.36 -8.09
C GLY A 41 -33.14 -42.22 -8.78
N HIS A 42 -32.88 -41.13 -8.07
CA HIS A 42 -32.08 -40.01 -8.60
C HIS A 42 -30.64 -40.39 -8.92
N ARG A 43 -29.98 -41.20 -8.06
CA ARG A 43 -28.64 -41.72 -8.35
C ARG A 43 -28.65 -42.58 -9.61
N ASN A 44 -29.59 -43.52 -9.69
CA ASN A 44 -29.75 -44.41 -10.83
C ASN A 44 -30.01 -43.65 -12.16
N GLU A 45 -30.75 -42.54 -12.13
CA GLU A 45 -30.95 -41.67 -13.29
C GLU A 45 -29.63 -41.06 -13.79
N VAL A 46 -28.83 -40.51 -12.88
CA VAL A 46 -27.55 -39.86 -13.21
C VAL A 46 -26.53 -40.89 -13.68
N GLU A 47 -26.47 -42.06 -13.03
CA GLU A 47 -25.57 -43.15 -13.42
C GLU A 47 -25.87 -43.68 -14.82
N LYS A 48 -27.16 -43.87 -15.14
CA LYS A 48 -27.59 -44.25 -16.49
C LYS A 48 -27.23 -43.19 -17.52
N PHE A 49 -27.41 -41.91 -17.19
CA PHE A 49 -27.08 -40.80 -18.08
C PHE A 49 -25.58 -40.76 -18.40
N TRP A 50 -24.71 -40.83 -17.38
CA TRP A 50 -23.25 -40.85 -17.55
C TRP A 50 -22.69 -42.22 -17.97
N ARG A 51 -23.55 -43.24 -18.12
CA ARG A 51 -23.19 -44.61 -18.53
C ARG A 51 -22.16 -45.25 -17.60
N VAL A 52 -22.29 -44.99 -16.31
CA VAL A 52 -21.50 -45.66 -15.26
C VAL A 52 -22.33 -46.78 -14.63
N PRO A 53 -21.69 -47.82 -14.03
CA PRO A 53 -22.42 -48.90 -13.37
C PRO A 53 -23.36 -48.37 -12.28
N LEU A 54 -24.52 -49.02 -12.11
CA LEU A 54 -25.42 -48.69 -11.01
C LEU A 54 -24.74 -48.90 -9.65
N GLY A 55 -24.93 -47.97 -8.72
CA GLY A 55 -24.29 -47.98 -7.40
C GLY A 55 -22.86 -47.42 -7.36
N THR A 56 -22.37 -46.83 -8.48
CA THR A 56 -21.11 -46.08 -8.51
C THR A 56 -21.19 -44.83 -7.62
N ILE A 57 -22.29 -44.07 -7.72
CA ILE A 57 -22.55 -42.89 -6.90
C ILE A 57 -23.03 -43.36 -5.53
N GLN A 58 -22.23 -43.05 -4.51
CA GLN A 58 -22.53 -43.45 -3.14
C GLN A 58 -23.65 -42.60 -2.53
N PRO A 59 -24.55 -43.17 -1.70
CA PRO A 59 -25.57 -42.40 -0.99
C PRO A 59 -24.99 -41.48 0.09
N LYS A 60 -23.77 -41.74 0.54
CA LYS A 60 -23.09 -40.97 1.58
C LYS A 60 -22.53 -39.67 0.99
N ALA A 61 -23.02 -38.54 1.49
CA ALA A 61 -22.50 -37.22 1.12
C ALA A 61 -21.01 -37.09 1.46
N GLY A 62 -20.30 -36.33 0.62
CA GLY A 62 -18.93 -35.92 0.91
C GLY A 62 -18.87 -34.87 2.03
N LEU A 63 -17.65 -34.60 2.52
CA LEU A 63 -17.42 -33.56 3.52
C LEU A 63 -17.84 -32.18 2.99
N THR A 64 -18.45 -31.37 3.84
CA THR A 64 -18.70 -29.96 3.57
C THR A 64 -17.43 -29.13 3.71
N ALA A 65 -17.45 -27.87 3.26
CA ALA A 65 -16.28 -27.01 3.29
C ALA A 65 -15.68 -26.82 4.69
N THR A 66 -16.51 -26.74 5.74
CA THR A 66 -16.05 -26.65 7.14
C THR A 66 -15.45 -27.98 7.62
N GLU A 67 -16.15 -29.08 7.39
CA GLU A 67 -15.71 -30.44 7.77
C GLU A 67 -14.41 -30.86 7.06
N MET A 68 -14.15 -30.36 5.83
CA MET A 68 -12.89 -30.61 5.13
C MET A 68 -11.67 -30.14 5.93
N PHE A 69 -11.74 -28.96 6.56
CA PHE A 69 -10.60 -28.42 7.34
C PHE A 69 -10.43 -29.10 8.70
N GLU A 70 -11.52 -29.57 9.30
CA GLU A 70 -11.46 -30.46 10.47
C GLU A 70 -10.81 -31.79 10.09
N ALA A 71 -11.22 -32.39 8.97
CA ALA A 71 -10.66 -33.64 8.47
C ALA A 71 -9.18 -33.53 8.08
N LEU A 72 -8.73 -32.36 7.57
CA LEU A 72 -7.31 -32.08 7.37
C LEU A 72 -6.56 -32.07 8.70
N ASN A 73 -7.11 -31.41 9.71
CA ASN A 73 -6.50 -31.32 11.05
C ASN A 73 -6.39 -32.68 11.74
N GLU A 74 -7.35 -33.58 11.50
CA GLU A 74 -7.39 -34.95 12.01
C GLU A 74 -6.59 -35.95 11.15
N GLY A 75 -6.09 -35.53 9.98
CA GLY A 75 -5.38 -36.39 9.03
C GLY A 75 -6.28 -37.39 8.26
N LYS A 76 -7.61 -37.27 8.38
CA LYS A 76 -8.59 -38.05 7.61
C LYS A 76 -8.63 -37.61 6.14
N LEU A 77 -8.52 -36.31 5.89
CA LEU A 77 -8.32 -35.75 4.56
C LEU A 77 -6.83 -35.46 4.38
N LYS A 78 -6.24 -35.92 3.26
CA LYS A 78 -4.80 -35.78 3.00
C LYS A 78 -4.49 -34.74 1.93
N ALA A 79 -5.40 -34.53 1.00
CA ALA A 79 -5.23 -33.60 -0.11
C ALA A 79 -6.47 -32.71 -0.24
N ILE A 80 -6.25 -31.44 -0.59
CA ILE A 80 -7.32 -30.46 -0.80
C ILE A 80 -7.08 -29.67 -2.09
N TRP A 81 -8.14 -29.47 -2.86
CA TRP A 81 -8.13 -28.61 -4.05
C TRP A 81 -9.05 -27.41 -3.81
N ILE A 82 -8.45 -26.23 -3.69
CA ILE A 82 -9.13 -24.96 -3.43
C ILE A 82 -9.37 -24.25 -4.76
N LEU A 83 -10.64 -23.98 -5.05
CA LEU A 83 -11.11 -23.33 -6.27
C LEU A 83 -12.05 -22.18 -5.93
N CYS A 84 -11.87 -21.01 -6.57
CA CYS A 84 -12.79 -19.87 -6.50
C CYS A 84 -13.03 -19.26 -5.09
N THR A 85 -12.20 -19.59 -4.10
CA THR A 85 -12.36 -19.12 -2.72
C THR A 85 -11.02 -18.95 -2.01
N ASN A 86 -11.00 -18.14 -0.95
CA ASN A 86 -9.86 -17.97 -0.05
C ASN A 86 -10.27 -18.33 1.39
N PRO A 87 -10.20 -19.61 1.79
CA PRO A 87 -10.59 -20.08 3.11
C PRO A 87 -9.80 -19.42 4.25
N LEU A 88 -8.59 -18.92 3.99
CA LEU A 88 -7.77 -18.21 4.98
C LEU A 88 -8.24 -16.78 5.28
N ILE A 89 -9.42 -16.40 4.79
CA ILE A 89 -10.13 -15.20 5.18
C ILE A 89 -11.63 -15.51 5.31
N SER A 90 -12.20 -16.35 4.43
CA SER A 90 -13.65 -16.57 4.37
C SER A 90 -14.21 -17.66 5.29
N LEU A 91 -13.40 -18.50 5.91
CA LEU A 91 -13.88 -19.53 6.86
C LEU A 91 -13.96 -19.00 8.30
N PRO A 92 -14.80 -19.60 9.16
CA PRO A 92 -14.80 -19.32 10.59
C PRO A 92 -13.56 -19.91 11.26
N ASP A 93 -13.14 -19.37 12.41
CA ASP A 93 -11.89 -19.72 13.09
C ASP A 93 -10.75 -19.97 12.11
N VAL A 94 -10.30 -18.89 11.48
CA VAL A 94 -9.34 -19.01 10.38
C VAL A 94 -8.02 -19.64 10.81
N ARG A 95 -7.64 -19.54 12.09
CA ARG A 95 -6.44 -20.21 12.61
C ARG A 95 -6.57 -21.73 12.48
N MET A 96 -7.76 -22.31 12.72
CA MET A 96 -8.01 -23.73 12.47
C MET A 96 -7.85 -24.09 10.99
N ALA A 97 -8.39 -23.26 10.09
CA ALA A 97 -8.26 -23.49 8.65
C ALA A 97 -6.78 -23.44 8.20
N GLU A 98 -6.02 -22.50 8.74
CA GLU A 98 -4.58 -22.35 8.49
C GLU A 98 -3.77 -23.55 8.98
N GLU A 99 -4.03 -24.04 10.20
CA GLU A 99 -3.41 -25.26 10.71
C GLU A 99 -3.77 -26.50 9.87
N GLY A 100 -5.01 -26.56 9.35
CA GLY A 100 -5.43 -27.61 8.43
C GLY A 100 -4.59 -27.63 7.14
N LEU A 101 -4.31 -26.47 6.55
CA LEU A 101 -3.45 -26.40 5.36
C LEU A 101 -1.99 -26.76 5.65
N LYS A 102 -1.45 -26.40 6.82
CA LYS A 102 -0.09 -26.81 7.23
C LYS A 102 0.05 -28.33 7.37
N LYS A 103 -1.02 -29.02 7.77
CA LYS A 103 -1.06 -30.48 7.95
C LYS A 103 -1.42 -31.25 6.70
N ALA A 104 -2.00 -30.59 5.69
CA ALA A 104 -2.34 -31.20 4.43
C ALA A 104 -1.07 -31.80 3.78
N LYS A 105 -1.18 -32.99 3.22
CA LYS A 105 -0.06 -33.64 2.50
C LYS A 105 0.07 -33.12 1.07
N PHE A 106 -0.99 -32.55 0.53
CA PHE A 106 -1.01 -32.00 -0.81
C PHE A 106 -2.09 -30.92 -0.97
N VAL A 107 -1.72 -29.74 -1.40
CA VAL A 107 -2.62 -28.59 -1.57
C VAL A 107 -2.55 -28.10 -3.01
N VAL A 108 -3.69 -28.12 -3.70
CA VAL A 108 -3.85 -27.52 -5.03
C VAL A 108 -4.62 -26.22 -4.87
N VAL A 109 -4.10 -25.12 -5.40
CA VAL A 109 -4.79 -23.84 -5.42
C VAL A 109 -5.00 -23.39 -6.85
N GLN A 110 -6.26 -23.31 -7.27
CA GLN A 110 -6.66 -22.79 -8.58
C GLN A 110 -7.20 -21.38 -8.44
N GLU A 111 -6.46 -20.40 -8.97
CA GLU A 111 -6.64 -19.00 -8.59
C GLU A 111 -6.27 -18.03 -9.73
N VAL A 112 -6.99 -16.90 -9.78
CA VAL A 112 -6.86 -15.83 -10.80
C VAL A 112 -5.88 -14.73 -10.37
N SER A 113 -5.29 -14.86 -9.19
CA SER A 113 -4.53 -13.82 -8.51
C SER A 113 -3.39 -14.40 -7.68
N ASN A 114 -2.24 -13.75 -7.67
CA ASN A 114 -1.10 -14.12 -6.84
C ASN A 114 -1.16 -13.57 -5.39
N ARG A 115 -2.32 -13.08 -4.94
CA ARG A 115 -2.50 -12.42 -3.63
C ARG A 115 -3.05 -13.28 -2.50
N PRO A 116 -3.96 -14.24 -2.72
CA PRO A 116 -4.56 -15.02 -1.64
C PRO A 116 -3.52 -15.73 -0.78
N GLU A 117 -3.77 -15.79 0.52
CA GLU A 117 -2.85 -16.40 1.48
C GLU A 117 -2.72 -17.92 1.29
N THR A 118 -3.74 -18.57 0.72
CA THR A 118 -3.71 -20.01 0.41
C THR A 118 -2.57 -20.41 -0.50
N LEU A 119 -2.08 -19.50 -1.36
CA LEU A 119 -0.98 -19.78 -2.28
C LEU A 119 0.32 -20.15 -1.57
N LYS A 120 0.55 -19.64 -0.35
CA LYS A 120 1.75 -19.97 0.44
C LYS A 120 1.80 -21.44 0.86
N TYR A 121 0.65 -22.11 0.86
CA TYR A 121 0.50 -23.51 1.24
C TYR A 121 0.37 -24.44 0.03
N ALA A 122 0.30 -23.90 -1.19
CA ALA A 122 0.05 -24.68 -2.39
C ALA A 122 1.31 -25.47 -2.82
N ASP A 123 1.16 -26.78 -3.00
CA ASP A 123 2.14 -27.61 -3.71
C ASP A 123 2.01 -27.42 -5.23
N VAL A 124 0.79 -27.17 -5.70
CA VAL A 124 0.49 -26.88 -7.11
C VAL A 124 -0.42 -25.66 -7.20
N VAL A 125 0.01 -24.68 -7.98
CA VAL A 125 -0.81 -23.52 -8.36
C VAL A 125 -1.29 -23.71 -9.79
N LEU A 126 -2.60 -23.65 -10.01
CA LEU A 126 -3.23 -23.74 -11.33
C LEU A 126 -3.77 -22.35 -11.72
N PRO A 127 -3.14 -21.64 -12.67
CA PRO A 127 -3.58 -20.31 -13.07
C PRO A 127 -4.97 -20.37 -13.72
N ALA A 128 -5.95 -19.71 -13.09
CA ALA A 128 -7.33 -19.70 -13.57
C ALA A 128 -7.63 -18.42 -14.37
N ALA A 129 -8.44 -18.54 -15.41
CA ALA A 129 -8.98 -17.42 -16.17
C ALA A 129 -10.07 -16.67 -15.39
N SER A 130 -10.03 -15.34 -15.42
CA SER A 130 -11.04 -14.45 -14.87
C SER A 130 -12.35 -14.49 -15.69
N TRP A 131 -13.41 -13.84 -15.19
CA TRP A 131 -14.75 -13.92 -15.79
C TRP A 131 -14.84 -13.36 -17.22
N ILE A 132 -14.03 -12.36 -17.59
CA ILE A 132 -13.98 -11.81 -18.96
C ILE A 132 -13.05 -12.58 -19.91
N GLU A 133 -12.25 -13.51 -19.36
CA GLU A 133 -11.21 -14.26 -20.08
C GLU A 133 -11.71 -15.64 -20.53
N LYS A 134 -12.95 -16.00 -20.18
CA LYS A 134 -13.55 -17.29 -20.47
C LYS A 134 -15.01 -17.14 -20.87
N GLU A 135 -15.51 -18.15 -21.56
CA GLU A 135 -16.94 -18.28 -21.85
C GLU A 135 -17.62 -19.24 -20.86
N GLY A 136 -18.94 -19.17 -20.79
CA GLY A 136 -19.73 -19.99 -19.88
C GLY A 136 -21.19 -19.55 -19.78
N THR A 137 -21.84 -19.94 -18.69
CA THR A 137 -23.20 -19.49 -18.36
C THR A 137 -23.28 -19.03 -16.91
N MET A 138 -24.16 -18.08 -16.63
CA MET A 138 -24.44 -17.60 -15.29
C MET A 138 -25.94 -17.61 -15.03
N THR A 139 -26.35 -18.13 -13.88
CA THR A 139 -27.74 -18.12 -13.42
C THR A 139 -27.88 -17.20 -12.22
N ASN A 140 -28.72 -16.17 -12.34
CA ASN A 140 -28.99 -15.24 -11.25
C ASN A 140 -30.10 -15.74 -10.30
N ALA A 141 -30.37 -14.98 -9.24
CA ALA A 141 -31.35 -15.34 -8.21
C ALA A 141 -32.81 -15.45 -8.70
N GLU A 142 -33.14 -14.89 -9.87
CA GLU A 142 -34.48 -15.02 -10.48
C GLU A 142 -34.57 -16.15 -11.53
N ARG A 143 -33.60 -17.08 -11.52
CA ARG A 143 -33.50 -18.25 -12.42
C ARG A 143 -33.16 -17.89 -13.86
N ARG A 144 -32.67 -16.67 -14.09
CA ARG A 144 -32.32 -16.20 -15.43
C ARG A 144 -30.90 -16.62 -15.76
N ILE A 145 -30.78 -17.41 -16.82
CA ILE A 145 -29.53 -17.87 -17.40
C ILE A 145 -29.10 -16.90 -18.50
N SER A 146 -27.86 -16.44 -18.45
CA SER A 146 -27.23 -15.64 -19.51
C SER A 146 -25.92 -16.28 -19.98
N TYR A 147 -25.57 -16.03 -21.24
CA TYR A 147 -24.26 -16.40 -21.77
C TYR A 147 -23.18 -15.44 -21.23
N LEU A 148 -22.07 -16.01 -20.80
CA LEU A 148 -20.87 -15.28 -20.43
C LEU A 148 -19.96 -15.22 -21.66
N ASN A 149 -19.78 -14.01 -22.23
CA ASN A 149 -18.89 -13.80 -23.36
C ASN A 149 -17.43 -13.71 -22.90
N LYS A 150 -16.55 -14.39 -23.62
CA LYS A 150 -15.10 -14.12 -23.58
C LYS A 150 -14.83 -12.82 -24.33
N VAL A 151 -14.21 -11.84 -23.67
CA VAL A 151 -13.92 -10.51 -24.23
C VAL A 151 -12.42 -10.33 -24.49
N VAL A 152 -11.58 -11.00 -23.70
CA VAL A 152 -10.12 -10.95 -23.82
C VAL A 152 -9.53 -12.35 -23.68
N GLU A 153 -8.30 -12.54 -24.16
CA GLU A 153 -7.55 -13.78 -23.92
C GLU A 153 -7.08 -13.85 -22.46
N PRO A 154 -7.09 -15.05 -21.83
CA PRO A 154 -6.50 -15.23 -20.51
C PRO A 154 -4.99 -14.95 -20.56
N PRO A 155 -4.43 -14.33 -19.50
CA PRO A 155 -3.01 -14.00 -19.47
C PRO A 155 -2.13 -15.25 -19.28
N GLY A 156 -1.04 -15.33 -20.04
CA GLY A 156 -0.04 -16.39 -19.90
C GLY A 156 -0.61 -17.79 -20.08
N GLU A 157 -0.41 -18.64 -19.07
CA GLU A 157 -0.87 -20.04 -19.06
C GLU A 157 -2.27 -20.23 -18.44
N ALA A 158 -2.97 -19.13 -18.12
CA ALA A 158 -4.27 -19.21 -17.46
C ALA A 158 -5.33 -19.87 -18.35
N LEU A 159 -6.13 -20.75 -17.73
CA LEU A 159 -7.19 -21.50 -18.41
C LEU A 159 -8.52 -21.36 -17.69
N ALA A 160 -9.62 -21.50 -18.42
CA ALA A 160 -10.95 -21.59 -17.80
C ALA A 160 -11.02 -22.78 -16.83
N ASP A 161 -11.77 -22.63 -15.73
CA ASP A 161 -11.79 -23.64 -14.67
C ASP A 161 -12.22 -25.03 -15.17
N ALA A 162 -13.23 -25.07 -16.04
CA ALA A 162 -13.70 -26.31 -16.65
C ALA A 162 -12.63 -27.00 -17.50
N ALA A 163 -11.78 -26.24 -18.21
CA ALA A 163 -10.70 -26.81 -19.00
C ALA A 163 -9.61 -27.44 -18.11
N ILE A 164 -9.30 -26.80 -16.98
CA ILE A 164 -8.36 -27.33 -15.99
C ILE A 164 -8.89 -28.66 -15.41
N ILE A 165 -10.17 -28.68 -15.01
CA ILE A 165 -10.83 -29.89 -14.48
C ILE A 165 -10.82 -31.02 -15.52
N CYS A 166 -11.17 -30.75 -16.78
CA CYS A 166 -11.16 -31.75 -17.84
C CYS A 166 -9.76 -32.31 -18.09
N ARG A 167 -8.73 -31.45 -18.16
CA ARG A 167 -7.32 -31.87 -18.32
C ARG A 167 -6.86 -32.74 -17.15
N PHE A 168 -7.17 -32.34 -15.92
CA PHE A 168 -6.86 -33.12 -14.73
C PHE A 168 -7.51 -34.50 -14.81
N ALA A 169 -8.81 -34.56 -15.11
CA ALA A 169 -9.55 -35.82 -15.19
C ALA A 169 -9.01 -36.75 -16.28
N MET A 170 -8.72 -36.23 -17.48
CA MET A 170 -8.09 -36.99 -18.56
C MET A 170 -6.71 -37.51 -18.16
N LYS A 171 -5.90 -36.71 -17.47
CA LYS A 171 -4.57 -37.12 -17.01
C LYS A 171 -4.63 -38.23 -15.96
N MET A 172 -5.69 -38.23 -15.14
CA MET A 172 -5.99 -39.29 -14.17
C MET A 172 -6.60 -40.55 -14.81
N GLY A 173 -6.89 -40.54 -16.12
CA GLY A 173 -7.47 -41.68 -16.83
C GLY A 173 -8.99 -41.79 -16.74
N TYR A 174 -9.69 -40.74 -16.26
CA TYR A 174 -11.15 -40.72 -16.29
C TYR A 174 -11.66 -40.46 -17.72
N ARG A 175 -12.76 -41.14 -18.09
CA ARG A 175 -13.44 -40.99 -19.39
C ARG A 175 -14.55 -39.93 -19.30
N GLY A 176 -14.98 -39.38 -20.44
CA GLY A 176 -16.09 -38.41 -20.50
C GLY A 176 -15.69 -36.97 -20.17
N PHE A 177 -14.42 -36.63 -20.33
CA PHE A 177 -13.86 -35.29 -20.11
C PHE A 177 -13.18 -34.70 -21.36
N ASP A 178 -13.29 -35.39 -22.48
CA ASP A 178 -12.74 -35.07 -23.80
C ASP A 178 -13.70 -34.18 -24.62
N TYR A 179 -14.29 -33.17 -23.97
CA TYR A 179 -15.21 -32.22 -24.62
C TYR A 179 -14.50 -31.37 -25.67
N PRO A 180 -15.07 -31.22 -26.90
CA PRO A 180 -14.52 -30.34 -27.93
C PRO A 180 -14.51 -28.85 -27.52
N GLY A 181 -15.52 -28.41 -26.77
CA GLY A 181 -15.59 -27.06 -26.22
C GLY A 181 -16.59 -26.90 -25.07
N PHE A 182 -16.68 -25.68 -24.53
CA PHE A 182 -17.55 -25.38 -23.38
C PHE A 182 -19.05 -25.48 -23.71
N ALA A 183 -19.41 -25.31 -24.98
CA ALA A 183 -20.78 -25.50 -25.46
C ALA A 183 -21.23 -26.96 -25.29
N ASP A 184 -20.33 -27.93 -25.46
CA ASP A 184 -20.63 -29.36 -25.32
C ASP A 184 -20.84 -29.74 -23.84
N ILE A 185 -20.04 -29.16 -22.94
CA ILE A 185 -20.24 -29.30 -21.49
C ILE A 185 -21.62 -28.78 -21.09
N TYR A 186 -22.00 -27.60 -21.61
CA TYR A 186 -23.33 -27.04 -21.33
C TYR A 186 -24.46 -27.86 -21.97
N ALA A 187 -24.25 -28.41 -23.17
CA ALA A 187 -25.22 -29.27 -23.83
C ALA A 187 -25.48 -30.57 -23.05
N GLU A 188 -24.44 -31.17 -22.46
CA GLU A 188 -24.58 -32.30 -21.54
C GLU A 188 -25.43 -31.91 -20.32
N HIS A 189 -25.13 -30.77 -19.69
CA HIS A 189 -25.91 -30.27 -18.57
C HIS A 189 -27.39 -30.03 -18.95
N CYS A 190 -27.65 -29.39 -20.08
CA CYS A 190 -29.00 -29.20 -20.61
C CYS A 190 -29.73 -30.53 -20.79
N ALA A 191 -29.08 -31.52 -21.38
CA ALA A 191 -29.65 -32.85 -21.60
C ALA A 191 -30.01 -33.55 -20.28
N LEU A 192 -29.16 -33.43 -19.25
CA LEU A 192 -29.38 -34.03 -17.93
C LEU A 192 -30.57 -33.40 -17.16
N THR A 193 -30.97 -32.19 -17.53
CA THR A 193 -32.12 -31.50 -16.92
C THR A 193 -33.47 -31.90 -17.53
N ALA A 194 -33.49 -32.67 -18.64
CA ALA A 194 -34.72 -33.04 -19.32
C ALA A 194 -35.70 -33.76 -18.38
N GLY A 195 -36.96 -33.32 -18.36
CA GLY A 195 -38.00 -33.88 -17.50
C GLY A 195 -37.91 -33.48 -16.02
N THR A 196 -36.92 -32.69 -15.63
CA THR A 196 -36.79 -32.19 -14.25
C THR A 196 -37.58 -30.90 -14.03
N ARG A 197 -37.62 -30.42 -12.78
CA ARG A 197 -38.27 -29.16 -12.41
C ARG A 197 -37.52 -27.93 -12.91
N ILE A 198 -36.27 -28.09 -13.33
CA ILE A 198 -35.42 -27.01 -13.86
C ILE A 198 -35.13 -27.19 -15.35
N ASP A 199 -35.92 -28.02 -16.06
CA ASP A 199 -35.66 -28.45 -17.43
C ASP A 199 -35.28 -27.28 -18.36
N ILE A 200 -34.04 -27.31 -18.82
CA ILE A 200 -33.44 -26.42 -19.81
C ILE A 200 -32.99 -27.18 -21.05
N SER A 201 -33.58 -28.35 -21.33
CA SER A 201 -33.21 -29.20 -22.47
C SER A 201 -33.38 -28.52 -23.83
N GLY A 202 -34.16 -27.43 -23.90
CA GLY A 202 -34.30 -26.61 -25.09
C GLY A 202 -33.17 -25.58 -25.28
N LEU A 203 -32.28 -25.37 -24.31
CA LEU A 203 -31.24 -24.35 -24.39
C LEU A 203 -29.95 -24.84 -25.05
N SER A 204 -29.25 -23.88 -25.65
CA SER A 204 -27.91 -24.02 -26.19
C SER A 204 -27.18 -22.67 -26.09
N TYR A 205 -25.86 -22.68 -26.28
CA TYR A 205 -25.08 -21.44 -26.39
C TYR A 205 -25.58 -20.55 -27.53
N ALA A 206 -25.96 -21.14 -28.67
CA ALA A 206 -26.47 -20.38 -29.82
C ALA A 206 -27.75 -19.61 -29.45
N LEU A 207 -28.69 -20.27 -28.77
CA LEU A 207 -29.93 -19.63 -28.30
C LEU A 207 -29.67 -18.56 -27.24
N LEU A 208 -28.76 -18.80 -26.29
CA LEU A 208 -28.41 -17.78 -25.28
C LEU A 208 -27.75 -16.55 -25.91
N LYS A 209 -26.88 -16.73 -26.92
CA LYS A 209 -26.29 -15.64 -27.70
C LYS A 209 -27.36 -14.86 -28.49
N GLN A 210 -28.35 -15.56 -29.05
CA GLN A 210 -29.44 -14.94 -29.81
C GLN A 210 -30.45 -14.20 -28.93
N HIS A 211 -30.83 -14.77 -27.78
CA HIS A 211 -31.88 -14.23 -26.91
C HIS A 211 -31.36 -13.37 -25.76
N GLY A 212 -30.05 -13.38 -25.52
CA GLY A 212 -29.36 -12.71 -24.42
C GLY A 212 -29.51 -13.42 -23.08
N SER A 213 -30.75 -13.65 -22.64
CA SER A 213 -31.04 -14.40 -21.41
C SER A 213 -32.42 -15.04 -21.40
N VAL A 214 -32.58 -16.08 -20.59
CA VAL A 214 -33.80 -16.91 -20.50
C VAL A 214 -34.04 -17.33 -19.05
N GLN A 215 -35.30 -17.54 -18.65
CA GLN A 215 -35.63 -18.10 -17.34
C GLN A 215 -36.04 -19.57 -17.51
N TRP A 216 -35.38 -20.47 -16.78
CA TRP A 216 -35.82 -21.86 -16.76
C TRP A 216 -37.19 -21.99 -16.07
N PRO A 217 -38.01 -23.03 -16.29
CA PRO A 217 -37.84 -24.06 -17.31
C PRO A 217 -37.93 -23.50 -18.74
N TYR A 218 -37.12 -24.09 -19.63
CA TYR A 218 -37.03 -23.86 -21.07
C TYR A 218 -36.86 -25.22 -21.79
N GLN A 219 -37.99 -25.82 -22.18
CA GLN A 219 -38.05 -27.18 -22.74
C GLN A 219 -37.92 -27.16 -24.27
N LYS A 220 -37.46 -28.23 -24.92
CA LYS A 220 -37.34 -28.29 -26.40
C LYS A 220 -38.59 -27.91 -27.20
N GLN A 221 -39.79 -28.03 -26.60
CA GLN A 221 -41.06 -27.66 -27.24
C GLN A 221 -41.46 -26.18 -27.01
N SER A 222 -40.70 -25.39 -26.25
CA SER A 222 -41.03 -23.99 -25.97
C SER A 222 -40.83 -23.03 -27.15
N ASP A 223 -40.22 -23.50 -28.25
CA ASP A 223 -39.94 -22.70 -29.45
C ASP A 223 -41.18 -22.39 -30.30
N LEU A 224 -42.33 -23.04 -30.04
CA LEU A 224 -43.47 -23.02 -30.97
C LEU A 224 -44.68 -22.15 -30.57
N LEU A 225 -44.68 -21.43 -29.45
CA LEU A 225 -45.81 -20.58 -29.08
C LEU A 225 -45.38 -19.22 -28.51
N THR A 226 -45.97 -18.17 -29.09
CA THR A 226 -45.84 -16.74 -28.79
C THR A 226 -45.81 -16.42 -27.28
N GLU A 227 -44.97 -15.45 -26.89
CA GLU A 227 -44.57 -15.06 -25.51
C GLU A 227 -43.64 -16.01 -24.72
N LYS A 228 -43.47 -17.29 -25.09
CA LYS A 228 -42.52 -18.23 -24.43
C LYS A 228 -41.05 -18.11 -24.86
N LYS A 229 -40.70 -17.14 -25.72
CA LYS A 229 -39.32 -16.98 -26.27
C LYS A 229 -38.22 -16.79 -25.22
N ARG A 230 -38.56 -16.41 -23.98
CA ARG A 230 -37.60 -16.22 -22.87
C ARG A 230 -37.75 -17.23 -21.73
N GLY A 231 -38.46 -18.34 -21.96
CA GLY A 231 -38.73 -19.38 -20.97
C GLY A 231 -39.85 -19.05 -19.98
N THR A 232 -39.85 -19.72 -18.82
CA THR A 232 -40.94 -19.62 -17.85
C THR A 232 -40.73 -18.46 -16.87
N VAL A 233 -41.34 -17.31 -17.20
CA VAL A 233 -41.22 -16.07 -16.41
C VAL A 233 -41.60 -16.26 -14.93
N ARG A 234 -42.64 -17.05 -14.66
CA ARG A 234 -43.17 -17.26 -13.30
C ARG A 234 -43.60 -18.70 -13.08
N LEU A 235 -43.18 -19.27 -11.96
CA LEU A 235 -43.61 -20.59 -11.50
C LEU A 235 -44.89 -20.50 -10.68
N PHE A 236 -45.60 -21.64 -10.62
CA PHE A 236 -46.71 -21.87 -9.69
C PHE A 236 -47.90 -20.90 -9.83
N THR A 237 -48.12 -20.35 -11.04
CA THR A 237 -49.30 -19.52 -11.35
C THR A 237 -50.60 -20.32 -11.23
N ASP A 238 -50.52 -21.63 -11.41
CA ASP A 238 -51.58 -22.62 -11.23
C ASP A 238 -51.74 -23.13 -9.78
N LYS A 239 -50.90 -22.63 -8.86
CA LYS A 239 -50.85 -23.02 -7.44
C LYS A 239 -50.50 -24.50 -7.20
N LYS A 240 -49.88 -25.19 -8.17
CA LYS A 240 -49.45 -26.59 -8.05
C LYS A 240 -47.94 -26.67 -7.79
N PHE A 241 -47.57 -27.02 -6.56
CA PHE A 241 -46.17 -27.11 -6.15
C PHE A 241 -45.58 -28.48 -6.44
N TYR A 242 -44.24 -28.56 -6.54
CA TYR A 242 -43.55 -29.81 -6.84
C TYR A 242 -43.43 -30.74 -5.61
N THR A 243 -44.56 -31.06 -5.00
CA THR A 243 -44.71 -31.97 -3.87
C THR A 243 -45.74 -33.04 -4.25
N SER A 244 -45.73 -34.20 -3.59
CA SER A 244 -46.70 -35.27 -3.85
C SER A 244 -48.16 -34.78 -3.68
N SER A 245 -48.39 -33.87 -2.74
CA SER A 245 -49.71 -33.27 -2.47
C SER A 245 -50.05 -32.06 -3.36
N GLN A 246 -49.12 -31.60 -4.20
CA GLN A 246 -49.21 -30.37 -5.00
C GLN A 246 -49.35 -29.08 -4.16
N LYS A 247 -49.23 -29.16 -2.83
CA LYS A 247 -49.24 -28.01 -1.91
C LYS A 247 -47.82 -27.58 -1.56
N ALA A 248 -47.62 -26.29 -1.30
CA ALA A 248 -46.36 -25.80 -0.77
C ALA A 248 -46.10 -26.43 0.60
N ILE A 249 -44.87 -26.91 0.83
CA ILE A 249 -44.38 -27.25 2.16
C ILE A 249 -43.60 -26.04 2.65
N ILE A 250 -44.09 -25.42 3.72
CA ILE A 250 -43.42 -24.30 4.39
C ILE A 250 -42.83 -24.88 5.67
N HIS A 251 -41.51 -24.99 5.70
CA HIS A 251 -40.80 -25.40 6.89
C HIS A 251 -40.74 -24.20 7.86
N SER A 252 -41.32 -24.36 9.05
CA SER A 252 -41.06 -23.48 10.17
C SER A 252 -39.83 -23.96 10.91
N PHE A 253 -39.05 -23.03 11.43
CA PHE A 253 -37.92 -23.33 12.31
C PHE A 253 -38.17 -22.62 13.65
N PRO A 254 -37.68 -23.19 14.76
CA PRO A 254 -37.66 -22.46 16.03
C PRO A 254 -36.92 -21.13 15.86
N ASP A 255 -37.41 -20.07 16.48
CA ASP A 255 -36.78 -18.76 16.55
C ASP A 255 -35.75 -18.65 17.69
N ILE A 256 -35.41 -19.79 18.30
CA ILE A 256 -34.41 -19.90 19.36
C ILE A 256 -33.03 -19.56 18.78
N ASN A 257 -32.37 -18.59 19.39
CA ASN A 257 -31.01 -18.22 19.03
C ASN A 257 -30.01 -19.09 19.81
N GLU A 258 -29.36 -20.01 19.11
CA GLU A 258 -28.29 -20.87 19.66
C GLU A 258 -26.89 -20.25 19.52
N SER A 259 -26.80 -19.01 19.04
CA SER A 259 -25.53 -18.29 18.94
C SER A 259 -24.91 -18.06 20.31
N GLU A 260 -23.60 -17.81 20.32
CA GLU A 260 -22.85 -17.45 21.54
C GLU A 260 -23.51 -16.29 22.28
N THR A 261 -23.83 -16.45 23.56
CA THR A 261 -24.52 -15.42 24.36
C THR A 261 -23.50 -14.47 25.01
N PRO A 262 -23.66 -13.14 24.89
CA PRO A 262 -22.83 -12.19 25.62
C PRO A 262 -22.94 -12.38 27.14
N ASP A 263 -21.82 -12.24 27.83
CA ASP A 263 -21.75 -12.34 29.28
C ASP A 263 -20.99 -11.16 29.91
N LYS A 264 -20.64 -11.26 31.19
CA LYS A 264 -19.90 -10.20 31.88
C LYS A 264 -18.46 -10.04 31.38
N LEU A 265 -17.84 -11.10 30.87
CA LEU A 265 -16.48 -11.08 30.32
C LEU A 265 -16.47 -10.59 28.87
N TYR A 266 -17.45 -11.00 28.07
CA TYR A 266 -17.61 -10.69 26.66
C TYR A 266 -19.00 -10.06 26.38
N PRO A 267 -19.21 -8.80 26.78
CA PRO A 267 -20.54 -8.17 26.80
C PRO A 267 -21.00 -7.64 25.44
N LEU A 268 -20.17 -7.68 24.38
CA LEU A 268 -20.48 -7.12 23.07
C LEU A 268 -20.70 -8.24 22.05
N VAL A 269 -21.62 -8.03 21.10
CA VAL A 269 -21.79 -8.89 19.93
C VAL A 269 -20.96 -8.33 18.77
N LEU A 270 -19.98 -9.09 18.31
CA LEU A 270 -19.26 -8.83 17.08
C LEU A 270 -20.08 -9.32 15.88
N THR A 271 -20.35 -8.41 14.96
CA THR A 271 -20.77 -8.74 13.59
C THR A 271 -19.65 -8.47 12.61
N THR A 272 -19.58 -9.28 11.55
CA THR A 272 -18.57 -9.14 10.49
C THR A 272 -19.23 -8.77 9.17
N GLY A 273 -18.52 -8.17 8.22
CA GLY A 273 -19.12 -7.93 6.91
C GLY A 273 -18.19 -7.33 5.87
N ARG A 274 -18.78 -6.79 4.79
CA ARG A 274 -18.04 -6.22 3.65
C ARG A 274 -18.15 -4.71 3.63
N VAL A 275 -17.09 -4.04 3.20
CA VAL A 275 -17.09 -2.63 2.83
C VAL A 275 -17.37 -2.48 1.34
N ARG A 276 -17.99 -1.37 0.95
CA ARG A 276 -18.46 -1.09 -0.42
C ARG A 276 -17.40 -1.34 -1.51
N ASP A 277 -16.17 -0.87 -1.28
CA ASP A 277 -15.14 -0.82 -2.32
C ASP A 277 -14.36 -2.13 -2.49
N GLN A 278 -14.61 -3.13 -1.63
CA GLN A 278 -13.87 -4.37 -1.64
C GLN A 278 -14.76 -5.58 -1.90
N TRP A 279 -14.37 -6.39 -2.88
CA TRP A 279 -15.04 -7.64 -3.16
C TRP A 279 -14.44 -8.79 -2.36
N HIS A 280 -15.30 -9.51 -1.63
CA HIS A 280 -14.99 -10.75 -0.92
C HIS A 280 -13.73 -10.65 -0.04
N THR A 281 -12.61 -11.24 -0.43
CA THR A 281 -11.36 -11.34 0.34
C THR A 281 -10.24 -10.49 -0.26
N MET A 282 -10.59 -9.49 -1.07
CA MET A 282 -9.65 -8.58 -1.76
C MET A 282 -8.65 -9.26 -2.71
N SER A 283 -8.83 -10.54 -3.02
CA SER A 283 -7.97 -11.29 -3.97
C SER A 283 -7.87 -10.58 -5.32
N LYS A 284 -8.96 -9.93 -5.76
CA LYS A 284 -9.07 -9.15 -7.00
C LYS A 284 -9.04 -7.64 -6.75
N THR A 285 -10.04 -7.10 -6.04
CA THR A 285 -10.19 -5.64 -5.83
C THR A 285 -9.04 -5.04 -5.03
N GLY A 286 -8.33 -5.83 -4.22
CA GLY A 286 -7.11 -5.41 -3.54
C GLY A 286 -5.92 -5.15 -4.46
N LYS A 287 -6.01 -5.43 -5.77
CA LYS A 287 -5.02 -5.01 -6.78
C LYS A 287 -5.23 -3.58 -7.28
N VAL A 288 -6.44 -3.06 -7.16
CA VAL A 288 -6.83 -1.74 -7.68
C VAL A 288 -6.58 -0.69 -6.59
N ASN A 289 -5.59 0.17 -6.80
CA ASN A 289 -5.19 1.13 -5.76
C ASN A 289 -6.24 2.23 -5.56
N LYS A 290 -7.01 2.56 -6.61
CA LYS A 290 -8.15 3.48 -6.51
C LYS A 290 -9.22 3.01 -5.51
N LEU A 291 -9.47 1.70 -5.40
CA LEU A 291 -10.46 1.14 -4.47
C LEU A 291 -9.99 1.14 -3.00
N LYS A 292 -8.71 1.45 -2.75
CA LYS A 292 -8.15 1.53 -1.38
C LYS A 292 -8.13 2.96 -0.83
N GLN A 293 -8.52 3.95 -1.61
CA GLN A 293 -8.41 5.36 -1.22
C GLN A 293 -9.38 5.73 -0.10
N HIS A 294 -10.61 5.19 -0.10
CA HIS A 294 -11.59 5.47 0.95
C HIS A 294 -11.35 4.63 2.23
N THR A 295 -10.90 3.39 2.09
CA THR A 295 -10.64 2.50 3.22
C THR A 295 -9.41 1.65 2.93
N SER A 296 -8.29 2.03 3.55
CA SER A 296 -6.99 1.38 3.35
C SER A 296 -6.58 0.44 4.49
N GLU A 297 -7.24 0.53 5.63
CA GLU A 297 -7.00 -0.23 6.87
C GLU A 297 -8.31 -0.86 7.34
N SER A 298 -8.22 -1.97 8.09
CA SER A 298 -9.36 -2.50 8.86
C SER A 298 -9.65 -1.60 10.06
N PHE A 299 -10.87 -1.64 10.57
CA PHE A 299 -11.33 -0.81 11.68
C PHE A 299 -12.41 -1.53 12.48
N LEU A 300 -12.60 -1.12 13.73
CA LEU A 300 -13.74 -1.53 14.57
C LEU A 300 -14.76 -0.40 14.62
N GLU A 301 -15.94 -0.63 14.06
CA GLU A 301 -17.07 0.26 14.30
C GLU A 301 -17.70 -0.03 15.67
N ILE A 302 -17.86 1.01 16.49
CA ILE A 302 -18.39 0.95 17.86
C ILE A 302 -19.31 2.15 18.13
N HIS A 303 -20.38 1.92 18.88
CA HIS A 303 -21.26 3.01 19.29
C HIS A 303 -20.53 3.94 20.28
N PRO A 304 -20.65 5.29 20.17
CA PRO A 304 -19.94 6.23 21.06
C PRO A 304 -20.10 5.96 22.55
N GLU A 305 -21.28 5.51 23.00
CA GLU A 305 -21.52 5.17 24.41
C GLU A 305 -20.82 3.89 24.86
N ASP A 306 -20.73 2.86 24.02
CA ASP A 306 -20.00 1.65 24.36
C ASP A 306 -18.49 1.92 24.41
N ALA A 307 -18.01 2.81 23.55
CA ALA A 307 -16.64 3.31 23.57
C ALA A 307 -16.36 4.13 24.84
N LEU A 308 -17.27 5.03 25.22
CA LEU A 308 -17.15 5.85 26.44
C LEU A 308 -17.07 4.99 27.70
N GLN A 309 -17.91 3.96 27.82
CA GLN A 309 -17.87 3.00 28.94
C GLN A 309 -16.52 2.27 29.06
N ARG A 310 -15.75 2.20 27.97
CA ARG A 310 -14.45 1.52 27.88
C ARG A 310 -13.26 2.48 27.80
N ASN A 311 -13.50 3.79 27.92
CA ASN A 311 -12.49 4.84 27.74
C ASN A 311 -11.75 4.75 26.39
N ILE A 312 -12.44 4.31 25.35
CA ILE A 312 -11.92 4.25 23.98
C ILE A 312 -12.17 5.60 23.32
N LYS A 313 -11.19 6.13 22.59
CA LYS A 313 -11.29 7.35 21.76
C LYS A 313 -11.42 7.02 20.28
N GLU A 314 -11.96 7.96 19.50
CA GLU A 314 -11.95 7.89 18.03
C GLU A 314 -10.52 7.72 17.51
N ASN A 315 -10.32 6.83 16.53
CA ASN A 315 -9.03 6.45 15.97
C ASN A 315 -8.02 5.82 16.94
N GLU A 316 -8.40 5.54 18.19
CA GLU A 316 -7.54 4.84 19.13
C GLU A 316 -7.36 3.37 18.74
N LEU A 317 -6.14 2.85 18.89
CA LEU A 317 -5.87 1.45 18.65
C LEU A 317 -6.50 0.62 19.78
N VAL A 318 -7.37 -0.32 19.42
CA VAL A 318 -8.07 -1.21 20.35
C VAL A 318 -7.74 -2.66 20.06
N GLU A 319 -7.85 -3.48 21.09
CA GLU A 319 -7.82 -4.94 20.95
C GLU A 319 -9.23 -5.49 21.18
N VAL A 320 -9.73 -6.21 20.17
CA VAL A 320 -11.00 -6.94 20.18
C VAL A 320 -10.68 -8.39 20.38
N PHE A 321 -11.25 -9.02 21.41
CA PHE A 321 -10.82 -10.35 21.81
C PHE A 321 -11.95 -11.16 22.43
N ASN A 322 -11.74 -12.47 22.43
CA ASN A 322 -12.49 -13.46 23.18
C ASN A 322 -11.58 -14.67 23.51
N ASN A 323 -12.16 -15.79 23.90
CA ASN A 323 -11.41 -17.02 24.21
C ASN A 323 -10.70 -17.67 23.01
N ARG A 324 -11.06 -17.29 21.77
CA ARG A 324 -10.48 -17.84 20.52
C ARG A 324 -9.28 -17.05 20.03
N GLY A 325 -9.25 -15.75 20.29
CA GLY A 325 -8.14 -14.91 19.87
C GLY A 325 -8.40 -13.43 20.00
N ASN A 326 -7.63 -12.68 19.23
CA ASN A 326 -7.63 -11.23 19.25
C ASN A 326 -7.41 -10.64 17.84
N VAL A 327 -7.93 -9.43 17.65
CA VAL A 327 -7.76 -8.55 16.50
C VAL A 327 -7.44 -7.16 17.03
N ARG A 328 -6.48 -6.47 16.40
CA ARG A 328 -6.05 -5.13 16.78
C ARG A 328 -6.21 -4.17 15.61
N VAL A 329 -7.11 -3.21 15.78
CA VAL A 329 -7.50 -2.24 14.75
C VAL A 329 -7.86 -0.91 15.42
N LYS A 330 -8.03 0.15 14.64
CA LYS A 330 -8.49 1.44 15.18
C LYS A 330 -10.00 1.43 15.41
N ALA A 331 -10.44 2.03 16.50
CA ALA A 331 -11.84 2.29 16.76
C ALA A 331 -12.36 3.43 15.89
N LYS A 332 -13.56 3.25 15.35
CA LYS A 332 -14.30 4.23 14.57
C LYS A 332 -15.70 4.35 15.15
N TYR A 333 -16.08 5.54 15.54
CA TYR A 333 -17.40 5.80 16.08
C TYR A 333 -18.45 5.76 14.98
N SER A 334 -19.58 5.16 15.31
CA SER A 334 -20.75 5.18 14.45
C SER A 334 -22.01 5.15 15.31
N ILE A 335 -22.99 5.99 14.96
CA ILE A 335 -24.34 5.92 15.55
C ILE A 335 -25.26 4.98 14.75
N ASP A 336 -24.80 4.52 13.58
CA ASP A 336 -25.53 3.57 12.72
C ASP A 336 -25.43 2.13 13.28
N ILE A 337 -24.49 1.87 14.18
CA ILE A 337 -24.35 0.60 14.88
C ILE A 337 -25.08 0.63 16.22
N LYS A 338 -25.84 -0.43 16.52
CA LYS A 338 -26.59 -0.56 17.76
C LYS A 338 -25.65 -0.67 18.97
N ARG A 339 -26.05 -0.07 20.12
CA ARG A 339 -25.38 -0.31 21.41
C ARG A 339 -25.32 -1.81 21.74
N GLY A 340 -24.20 -2.25 22.30
CA GLY A 340 -23.89 -3.65 22.56
C GLY A 340 -23.43 -4.45 21.33
N VAL A 341 -23.29 -3.80 20.17
CA VAL A 341 -22.84 -4.43 18.91
C VAL A 341 -21.62 -3.70 18.37
N VAL A 342 -20.65 -4.45 17.89
CA VAL A 342 -19.45 -3.93 17.20
C VAL A 342 -19.27 -4.58 15.84
N PHE A 343 -18.68 -3.87 14.89
CA PHE A 343 -18.49 -4.35 13.52
C PHE A 343 -17.02 -4.38 13.11
N LEU A 344 -16.58 -5.52 12.54
CA LEU A 344 -15.27 -5.67 11.89
C LEU A 344 -15.44 -6.10 10.43
N PRO A 345 -14.80 -5.42 9.46
CA PRO A 345 -14.81 -5.87 8.09
C PRO A 345 -13.94 -7.12 7.90
N MET A 346 -14.44 -8.11 7.17
CA MET A 346 -13.76 -9.41 7.00
C MET A 346 -12.66 -9.42 5.93
N HIS A 347 -12.45 -8.30 5.22
CA HIS A 347 -11.63 -8.28 4.01
C HIS A 347 -10.14 -8.49 4.24
N TRP A 348 -9.64 -8.05 5.40
CA TRP A 348 -8.23 -8.08 5.72
C TRP A 348 -7.85 -9.44 6.31
N GLY A 349 -6.92 -10.11 5.64
CA GLY A 349 -6.28 -11.31 6.14
C GLY A 349 -5.02 -11.00 6.96
N LYS A 350 -3.98 -11.83 6.84
CA LYS A 350 -2.66 -11.47 7.38
C LYS A 350 -2.08 -10.28 6.65
N ILE A 351 -1.51 -9.36 7.43
CA ILE A 351 -0.62 -8.33 6.93
C ILE A 351 0.80 -8.79 7.23
N LEU A 352 1.56 -9.05 6.16
CA LEU A 352 2.87 -9.70 6.23
C LEU A 352 2.78 -11.04 6.97
N ASN A 353 3.25 -11.09 8.22
CA ASN A 353 3.25 -12.29 9.06
C ASN A 353 2.29 -12.21 10.25
N SER A 354 1.53 -11.11 10.40
CA SER A 354 0.63 -10.91 11.53
C SER A 354 -0.84 -11.00 11.14
N ASP A 355 -1.62 -11.71 11.95
CA ASP A 355 -3.06 -11.95 11.75
C ASP A 355 -3.95 -11.03 12.59
N LEU A 356 -3.40 -10.01 13.26
CA LEU A 356 -4.19 -9.12 14.11
C LEU A 356 -5.19 -8.24 13.35
N ASN A 357 -5.30 -8.34 12.02
CA ASN A 357 -6.35 -7.65 11.24
C ASN A 357 -7.48 -8.58 10.78
N ARG A 358 -7.40 -9.87 11.13
CA ARG A 358 -8.26 -10.91 10.56
C ARG A 358 -9.49 -11.16 11.41
N ALA A 359 -10.61 -10.52 11.05
CA ALA A 359 -11.86 -10.56 11.82
C ALA A 359 -12.32 -11.98 12.20
N ASN A 360 -12.22 -12.93 11.27
CA ASN A 360 -12.67 -14.30 11.46
C ASN A 360 -11.75 -15.16 12.36
N ASN A 361 -10.73 -14.56 13.01
CA ASN A 361 -10.06 -15.16 14.16
C ASN A 361 -10.95 -15.15 15.42
N LEU A 362 -11.97 -14.29 15.45
CA LEU A 362 -12.87 -14.13 16.60
C LEU A 362 -14.18 -14.92 16.42
N THR A 363 -14.46 -15.46 15.24
CA THR A 363 -15.75 -16.08 14.93
C THR A 363 -15.89 -17.50 15.48
N SER A 364 -17.11 -17.91 15.79
CA SER A 364 -17.42 -19.26 16.28
C SER A 364 -17.30 -20.33 15.19
N LYS A 365 -17.05 -21.57 15.60
CA LYS A 365 -17.14 -22.78 14.75
C LYS A 365 -18.57 -23.31 14.62
N SER A 366 -19.52 -22.73 15.35
CA SER A 366 -20.92 -23.14 15.28
C SER A 366 -21.42 -23.08 13.84
N ILE A 367 -22.10 -24.14 13.43
CA ILE A 367 -22.73 -24.27 12.12
C ILE A 367 -24.19 -24.67 12.30
N ASP A 368 -25.05 -24.21 11.40
CA ASP A 368 -26.41 -24.73 11.33
C ASP A 368 -26.39 -26.24 11.02
N PRO A 369 -27.13 -27.09 11.76
CA PRO A 369 -27.04 -28.53 11.60
C PRO A 369 -27.53 -29.04 10.23
N ILE A 370 -28.37 -28.26 9.52
CA ILE A 370 -28.99 -28.62 8.25
C ILE A 370 -28.21 -28.00 7.07
N SER A 371 -28.07 -26.68 7.04
CA SER A 371 -27.42 -25.94 5.94
C SER A 371 -25.89 -25.99 6.04
N LYS A 372 -25.35 -26.28 7.23
CA LYS A 372 -23.91 -26.25 7.54
C LYS A 372 -23.30 -24.85 7.40
N GLU A 373 -24.12 -23.80 7.38
CA GLU A 373 -23.68 -22.42 7.32
C GLU A 373 -23.09 -21.98 8.67
N PRO A 374 -21.91 -21.33 8.70
CA PRO A 374 -21.31 -20.86 9.95
C PRO A 374 -21.98 -19.62 10.54
N ASP A 375 -21.94 -19.53 11.87
CA ASP A 375 -22.42 -18.39 12.66
C ASP A 375 -21.43 -17.20 12.67
N PHE A 376 -21.23 -16.58 11.50
CA PHE A 376 -20.23 -15.51 11.31
C PHE A 376 -20.58 -14.15 11.93
N LYS A 377 -21.86 -13.91 12.20
CA LYS A 377 -22.40 -12.57 12.51
C LYS A 377 -22.73 -12.40 13.98
N PHE A 378 -22.39 -13.40 14.78
CA PHE A 378 -22.65 -13.44 16.20
C PHE A 378 -21.43 -14.03 16.90
N SER A 379 -20.66 -13.19 17.56
CA SER A 379 -19.58 -13.65 18.44
C SER A 379 -19.50 -12.74 19.64
N ALA A 380 -19.53 -13.31 20.84
CA ALA A 380 -19.33 -12.56 22.06
C ALA A 380 -17.86 -12.12 22.12
N VAL A 381 -17.64 -10.82 22.30
CA VAL A 381 -16.32 -10.22 22.40
C VAL A 381 -16.26 -9.16 23.50
N GLN A 382 -15.04 -8.82 23.87
CA GLN A 382 -14.75 -7.59 24.58
C GLN A 382 -13.78 -6.74 23.77
N VAL A 383 -13.80 -5.44 24.05
CA VAL A 383 -12.91 -4.44 23.44
C VAL A 383 -12.26 -3.65 24.57
N HIS A 384 -10.94 -3.43 24.47
CA HIS A 384 -10.25 -2.48 25.33
C HIS A 384 -9.22 -1.66 24.53
N PRO A 385 -8.84 -0.46 24.99
CA PRO A 385 -7.71 0.26 24.42
C PRO A 385 -6.45 -0.61 24.46
N TYR A 386 -5.70 -0.65 23.35
CA TYR A 386 -4.41 -1.32 23.35
C TYR A 386 -3.40 -0.49 24.17
N ARG A 387 -2.67 -1.16 25.05
CA ARG A 387 -1.62 -0.56 25.88
C ARG A 387 -0.38 -1.44 25.82
N LYS A 388 0.73 -0.88 25.35
CA LYS A 388 2.03 -1.53 25.38
C LYS A 388 2.72 -1.32 26.73
N LYS A 389 3.69 -2.18 27.04
CA LYS A 389 4.59 -1.97 28.18
C LYS A 389 5.48 -0.74 27.91
N LYS A 390 5.79 0.02 28.98
CA LYS A 390 6.73 1.13 28.90
C LYS A 390 8.12 0.62 28.48
N GLN A 391 8.79 1.36 27.60
CA GLN A 391 10.11 1.02 27.06
C GLN A 391 11.07 2.22 27.09
N THR A 392 12.36 1.94 27.18
CA THR A 392 13.45 2.89 26.91
C THR A 392 13.89 2.75 25.45
N ILE A 393 13.77 3.84 24.69
CA ILE A 393 14.14 3.92 23.29
C ILE A 393 15.38 4.79 23.15
N ILE A 394 16.48 4.21 22.67
CA ILE A 394 17.68 4.96 22.30
C ILE A 394 17.68 5.21 20.79
N VAL A 395 17.92 6.46 20.40
CA VAL A 395 18.09 6.87 19.00
C VAL A 395 19.53 7.35 18.79
N ILE A 396 20.27 6.69 17.90
CA ILE A 396 21.64 7.07 17.55
C ILE A 396 21.61 7.94 16.30
N GLY A 397 21.94 9.22 16.46
CA GLY A 397 21.88 10.24 15.42
C GLY A 397 20.65 11.15 15.58
N ALA A 398 20.82 12.44 15.31
CA ALA A 398 19.80 13.47 15.52
C ALA A 398 19.50 14.28 14.24
N GLY A 399 19.37 13.56 13.11
CA GLY A 399 18.99 14.11 11.81
C GLY A 399 17.47 14.08 11.56
N ALA A 400 17.09 14.20 10.29
CA ALA A 400 15.68 14.20 9.86
C ALA A 400 14.90 12.95 10.30
N GLY A 401 15.51 11.76 10.23
CA GLY A 401 14.86 10.51 10.66
C GLY A 401 14.54 10.49 12.16
N ALA A 402 15.48 10.92 13.01
CA ALA A 402 15.27 11.01 14.45
C ALA A 402 14.24 12.08 14.82
N CYS A 403 14.30 13.26 14.18
CA CYS A 403 13.30 14.31 14.38
C CYS A 403 11.90 13.83 13.99
N GLY A 404 11.77 13.19 12.82
CA GLY A 404 10.54 12.56 12.37
C GLY A 404 10.04 11.51 13.38
N PHE A 405 10.94 10.67 13.89
CA PHE A 405 10.59 9.63 14.85
C PHE A 405 10.05 10.22 16.14
N VAL A 406 10.75 11.18 16.75
CA VAL A 406 10.29 11.83 17.99
C VAL A 406 8.89 12.43 17.80
N LYS A 407 8.68 13.18 16.72
CA LYS A 407 7.38 13.83 16.46
C LYS A 407 6.26 12.81 16.22
N SER A 408 6.49 11.81 15.37
CA SER A 408 5.50 10.75 15.10
C SER A 408 5.25 9.87 16.33
N TYR A 409 6.28 9.57 17.11
CA TYR A 409 6.17 8.75 18.31
C TYR A 409 5.38 9.46 19.39
N ARG A 410 5.68 10.73 19.68
CA ARG A 410 4.98 11.50 20.71
C ARG A 410 3.54 11.87 20.37
N ALA A 411 3.18 11.86 19.09
CA ALA A 411 1.78 11.94 18.67
C ALA A 411 0.97 10.68 19.09
N LEU A 412 1.63 9.54 19.29
CA LEU A 412 0.99 8.25 19.63
C LEU A 412 1.22 7.83 21.08
N ASN A 413 2.36 8.21 21.67
CA ASN A 413 2.81 7.70 22.97
C ASN A 413 3.56 8.75 23.77
N ALA A 414 3.05 9.01 24.97
CA ALA A 414 3.54 10.02 25.86
C ALA A 414 4.37 9.43 27.04
N ASP A 415 4.55 8.11 27.11
CA ASP A 415 4.98 7.44 28.34
C ASP A 415 6.41 6.87 28.27
N ASP A 416 6.83 6.41 27.09
CA ASP A 416 8.16 5.81 26.90
C ASP A 416 9.29 6.82 27.04
N ASP A 417 10.44 6.36 27.52
CA ASP A 417 11.64 7.20 27.65
C ASP A 417 12.39 7.23 26.33
N ILE A 418 12.58 8.42 25.73
CA ILE A 418 13.34 8.58 24.49
C ILE A 418 14.65 9.29 24.81
N ILE A 419 15.76 8.67 24.44
CA ILE A 419 17.12 9.21 24.58
C ILE A 419 17.73 9.33 23.19
N VAL A 420 18.18 10.52 22.82
CA VAL A 420 18.77 10.79 21.51
C VAL A 420 20.24 11.16 21.70
N PHE A 421 21.14 10.46 21.01
CA PHE A 421 22.56 10.79 20.98
C PHE A 421 22.93 11.46 19.66
N SER A 422 23.61 12.60 19.74
CA SER A 422 24.05 13.36 18.57
C SER A 422 25.55 13.60 18.63
N LYS A 423 26.26 13.20 17.58
CA LYS A 423 27.67 13.58 17.38
C LYS A 423 27.82 15.10 17.16
N GLU A 424 26.82 15.76 16.59
CA GLU A 424 26.82 17.21 16.39
C GLU A 424 26.33 17.94 17.64
N ASN A 425 26.91 19.12 17.92
CA ASN A 425 26.50 19.96 19.05
C ASN A 425 25.16 20.68 18.81
N LEU A 426 24.80 20.93 17.54
CA LEU A 426 23.59 21.67 17.16
C LEU A 426 22.75 20.80 16.21
N PRO A 427 22.03 19.79 16.75
CA PRO A 427 21.27 18.82 15.96
C PRO A 427 19.93 19.37 15.45
N PHE A 428 19.12 18.49 14.84
CA PHE A 428 17.73 18.77 14.43
C PHE A 428 17.55 20.02 13.57
N TYR A 429 18.28 20.08 12.46
CA TYR A 429 18.14 21.14 11.46
C TYR A 429 17.97 20.57 10.05
N ASN A 430 17.52 21.42 9.13
CA ASN A 430 17.31 21.07 7.74
C ASN A 430 18.60 21.19 6.92
N ARG A 431 19.33 20.07 6.79
CA ARG A 431 20.57 20.01 5.99
C ARG A 431 20.38 20.39 4.51
N VAL A 432 19.17 20.24 3.97
CA VAL A 432 18.87 20.57 2.56
C VAL A 432 18.88 22.09 2.32
N LEU A 433 18.83 22.91 3.38
CA LEU A 433 18.83 24.37 3.29
C LEU A 433 20.20 24.99 3.59
N LEU A 434 21.26 24.17 3.73
CA LEU A 434 22.61 24.68 3.94
C LEU A 434 23.11 25.60 2.81
N PRO A 435 22.81 25.36 1.51
CA PRO A 435 23.16 26.32 0.45
C PRO A 435 22.60 27.72 0.68
N ASP A 436 21.32 27.83 1.10
CA ASP A 436 20.66 29.11 1.40
C ASP A 436 21.25 29.79 2.65
N TYR A 437 21.71 29.01 3.63
CA TYR A 437 22.41 29.52 4.80
C TYR A 437 23.79 30.13 4.45
N ILE A 438 24.48 29.51 3.48
CA ILE A 438 25.78 29.97 3.01
C ILE A 438 25.67 31.29 2.24
N SER A 439 24.70 31.38 1.32
CA SER A 439 24.44 32.63 0.59
C SER A 439 23.91 33.76 1.47
N GLY A 440 23.43 33.43 2.68
CA GLY A 440 22.79 34.38 3.59
C GLY A 440 21.32 34.64 3.27
N ALA A 441 20.74 33.92 2.32
CA ALA A 441 19.31 33.99 2.00
C ALA A 441 18.43 33.55 3.19
N LEU A 442 18.92 32.62 4.02
CA LEU A 442 18.25 32.19 5.25
C LEU A 442 19.19 32.28 6.47
N PRO A 443 18.72 32.82 7.62
CA PRO A 443 19.45 32.73 8.87
C PRO A 443 19.40 31.30 9.44
N TRP A 444 20.34 30.98 10.34
CA TRP A 444 20.44 29.65 10.96
C TRP A 444 19.12 29.20 11.61
N ASP A 445 18.43 30.11 12.29
CA ASP A 445 17.21 29.79 13.03
C ASP A 445 16.09 29.27 12.12
N SER A 446 16.08 29.65 10.83
CA SER A 446 15.14 29.14 9.83
C SER A 446 15.41 27.68 9.44
N LEU A 447 16.60 27.15 9.73
CA LEU A 447 16.95 25.77 9.46
C LEU A 447 16.57 24.84 10.62
N VAL A 448 16.39 25.36 11.83
CA VAL A 448 16.08 24.58 13.03
C VAL A 448 14.71 23.89 12.88
N LYS A 449 14.68 22.58 13.13
CA LYS A 449 13.49 21.72 12.99
C LYS A 449 12.90 21.30 14.33
N MET A 450 13.68 21.35 15.40
CA MET A 450 13.25 21.11 16.76
C MET A 450 13.99 22.07 17.67
N THR A 451 13.26 22.91 18.39
CA THR A 451 13.79 23.86 19.36
C THR A 451 13.94 23.21 20.74
N GLU A 452 14.78 23.76 21.61
CA GLU A 452 14.90 23.28 23.00
C GLU A 452 13.56 23.26 23.77
N ALA A 453 12.63 24.16 23.43
CA ALA A 453 11.30 24.18 24.00
C ALA A 453 10.47 22.96 23.55
N GLU A 454 10.51 22.63 22.25
CA GLU A 454 9.88 21.42 21.72
C GLU A 454 10.51 20.14 22.29
N GLU A 455 11.82 20.10 22.50
CA GLU A 455 12.50 18.94 23.12
C GLU A 455 11.96 18.66 24.52
N LYS A 456 11.73 19.71 25.32
CA LYS A 456 11.11 19.62 26.65
C LYS A 456 9.65 19.18 26.57
N GLU A 457 8.89 19.75 25.64
CA GLU A 457 7.49 19.36 25.38
C GLU A 457 7.38 17.88 25.00
N TYR A 458 8.25 17.42 24.10
CA TYR A 458 8.33 16.02 23.68
C TYR A 458 8.97 15.11 24.73
N ARG A 459 9.45 15.64 25.87
CA ARG A 459 10.06 14.86 26.95
C ARG A 459 11.12 13.88 26.43
N ILE A 460 12.07 14.40 25.65
CA ILE A 460 13.24 13.63 25.20
C ILE A 460 14.49 14.02 26.00
N ARG A 461 15.42 13.09 26.13
CA ARG A 461 16.77 13.35 26.65
C ARG A 461 17.75 13.40 25.49
N LEU A 462 18.16 14.61 25.09
CA LEU A 462 19.14 14.82 24.03
C LEU A 462 20.57 14.94 24.60
N TRP A 463 21.51 14.20 24.04
CA TRP A 463 22.95 14.29 24.33
C TRP A 463 23.71 14.84 23.12
N PRO A 464 23.89 16.17 23.02
CA PRO A 464 24.65 16.79 21.94
C PRO A 464 26.17 16.60 22.14
N GLY A 465 26.92 16.46 21.04
CA GLY A 465 28.37 16.22 21.05
C GLY A 465 28.80 14.84 21.56
N ILE A 466 27.85 13.91 21.77
CA ILE A 466 28.10 12.55 22.25
C ILE A 466 27.79 11.55 21.14
N SER A 467 28.81 10.82 20.69
CA SER A 467 28.66 9.69 19.76
C SER A 467 28.58 8.37 20.50
N ILE A 468 27.79 7.43 19.95
CA ILE A 468 27.85 6.02 20.34
C ILE A 468 28.97 5.36 19.54
N GLU A 469 29.83 4.59 20.22
CA GLU A 469 31.00 3.92 19.64
C GLU A 469 30.83 2.39 19.60
N ASN A 470 30.01 1.82 20.48
CA ASN A 470 29.78 0.37 20.54
C ASN A 470 28.32 0.01 20.86
N ILE A 471 27.85 -1.13 20.33
CA ILE A 471 26.52 -1.70 20.59
C ILE A 471 26.72 -3.16 21.03
N ASP A 472 26.36 -3.49 22.28
CA ASP A 472 26.27 -4.85 22.79
C ASP A 472 24.81 -5.32 22.71
N ARG A 473 24.52 -6.17 21.72
CA ARG A 473 23.16 -6.62 21.40
C ARG A 473 22.61 -7.61 22.42
N GLU A 474 23.45 -8.47 22.96
CA GLU A 474 23.04 -9.51 23.92
C GLU A 474 22.62 -8.87 25.24
N LYS A 475 23.38 -7.87 25.71
CA LYS A 475 23.08 -7.14 26.95
C LYS A 475 22.15 -5.94 26.76
N LYS A 476 21.84 -5.60 25.51
CA LYS A 476 21.08 -4.39 25.12
C LYS A 476 21.68 -3.10 25.69
N LEU A 477 22.98 -2.92 25.49
CA LEU A 477 23.73 -1.74 25.93
C LEU A 477 24.36 -1.02 24.74
N VAL A 478 24.44 0.30 24.83
CA VAL A 478 25.30 1.12 23.96
C VAL A 478 26.37 1.83 24.79
N THR A 479 27.57 1.97 24.24
CA THR A 479 28.68 2.70 24.88
C THR A 479 28.97 3.97 24.13
N ASP A 480 29.00 5.11 24.82
CA ASP A 480 29.34 6.40 24.23
C ASP A 480 30.85 6.68 24.15
N ASN A 481 31.23 7.76 23.47
CA ASN A 481 32.62 8.19 23.31
C ASN A 481 33.30 8.65 24.62
N LYS A 482 32.55 8.73 25.73
CA LYS A 482 33.08 8.97 27.08
C LYS A 482 33.19 7.67 27.89
N GLY A 483 32.89 6.53 27.29
CA GLY A 483 32.92 5.22 27.94
C GLY A 483 31.72 4.93 28.82
N GLN A 484 30.66 5.76 28.81
CA GLN A 484 29.45 5.48 29.60
C GLN A 484 28.55 4.49 28.87
N MET A 485 27.91 3.61 29.65
CA MET A 485 27.01 2.58 29.13
C MET A 485 25.56 2.97 29.37
N HIS A 486 24.71 2.77 28.36
CA HIS A 486 23.29 3.11 28.39
C HIS A 486 22.44 1.91 27.95
N HIS A 487 21.45 1.52 28.74
CA HIS A 487 20.54 0.41 28.42
C HIS A 487 19.39 0.84 27.51
N TYR A 488 18.98 -0.03 26.58
CA TYR A 488 17.83 0.16 25.72
C TYR A 488 16.89 -1.05 25.73
N ASP A 489 15.58 -0.81 25.59
CA ASP A 489 14.63 -1.85 25.19
C ASP A 489 14.51 -1.91 23.67
N VAL A 490 14.59 -0.74 23.02
CA VAL A 490 14.57 -0.54 21.57
C VAL A 490 15.70 0.40 21.17
N LEU A 491 16.43 0.05 20.12
CA LEU A 491 17.49 0.88 19.53
C LEU A 491 17.13 1.29 18.12
N ILE A 492 17.27 2.58 17.80
CA ILE A 492 17.04 3.13 16.47
C ILE A 492 18.35 3.72 15.93
N ILE A 493 18.88 3.13 14.87
CA ILE A 493 20.06 3.62 14.17
C ILE A 493 19.61 4.63 13.12
N ALA A 494 19.83 5.92 13.40
CA ALA A 494 19.49 7.06 12.55
C ALA A 494 20.74 7.89 12.19
N THR A 495 21.89 7.23 12.04
CA THR A 495 23.21 7.85 11.84
C THR A 495 23.41 8.50 10.46
N GLY A 496 22.46 8.27 9.54
CA GLY A 496 22.45 8.87 8.21
C GLY A 496 23.69 8.53 7.39
N SER A 497 24.22 9.54 6.70
CA SER A 497 25.39 9.40 5.82
C SER A 497 26.38 10.56 6.00
N ARG A 498 27.62 10.32 5.57
CA ARG A 498 28.70 11.32 5.42
C ARG A 498 28.94 11.67 3.95
N ALA A 499 29.60 12.78 3.68
CA ALA A 499 30.00 13.14 2.32
C ALA A 499 30.98 12.10 1.75
N ALA A 500 30.80 11.75 0.48
CA ALA A 500 31.80 10.98 -0.25
C ALA A 500 32.99 11.89 -0.61
N MET A 501 34.21 11.38 -0.45
CA MET A 501 35.44 12.11 -0.71
C MET A 501 36.19 11.55 -1.90
N LEU A 502 36.97 12.42 -2.58
CA LEU A 502 37.95 11.99 -3.57
C LEU A 502 39.03 11.14 -2.88
N ARG A 503 39.69 10.27 -3.65
CA ARG A 503 40.89 9.58 -3.17
C ARG A 503 42.04 10.60 -3.11
N ASP A 504 42.91 10.45 -2.12
CA ASP A 504 44.16 11.20 -2.01
C ASP A 504 43.98 12.75 -1.95
N VAL A 505 42.96 13.22 -1.24
CA VAL A 505 42.77 14.65 -0.98
C VAL A 505 43.86 15.14 -0.01
N PRO A 506 44.67 16.15 -0.39
CA PRO A 506 45.72 16.67 0.48
C PRO A 506 45.14 17.45 1.66
N THR A 507 45.91 17.57 2.74
CA THR A 507 45.56 18.38 3.91
C THR A 507 45.82 19.87 3.66
N LEU A 508 45.17 20.44 2.64
CA LEU A 508 45.22 21.87 2.31
C LEU A 508 43.98 22.59 2.85
N LYS A 509 44.15 23.82 3.34
CA LYS A 509 43.01 24.70 3.63
C LYS A 509 42.28 25.07 2.33
N GLY A 510 40.96 25.23 2.39
CA GLY A 510 40.16 25.59 1.22
C GLY A 510 39.50 24.42 0.48
N ILE A 511 39.64 23.18 0.96
CA ILE A 511 38.92 22.01 0.43
C ILE A 511 37.80 21.63 1.42
N PHE A 512 36.56 21.67 0.95
CA PHE A 512 35.36 21.51 1.78
C PHE A 512 34.47 20.39 1.26
N THR A 513 33.65 19.88 2.18
CA THR A 513 32.42 19.14 1.85
C THR A 513 31.22 20.01 2.20
N MET A 514 30.01 19.50 1.95
CA MET A 514 28.79 20.19 2.37
C MET A 514 27.80 19.21 2.96
N ARG A 515 27.94 18.92 4.26
CA ARG A 515 27.09 17.94 4.96
C ARG A 515 26.63 18.36 6.34
N SER A 516 27.47 19.09 7.07
CA SER A 516 27.19 19.56 8.43
C SER A 516 27.13 21.08 8.50
N ARG A 517 26.56 21.62 9.59
CA ARG A 517 26.66 23.06 9.89
C ARG A 517 28.12 23.51 9.95
N LYS A 518 28.99 22.69 10.57
CA LYS A 518 30.42 23.01 10.68
C LYS A 518 31.03 23.20 9.29
N ASP A 519 30.70 22.34 8.34
CA ASP A 519 31.18 22.44 6.96
C ASP A 519 30.76 23.78 6.33
N ALA A 520 29.50 24.18 6.53
CA ALA A 520 28.96 25.44 6.02
C ALA A 520 29.61 26.66 6.69
N ASP A 521 29.79 26.64 8.02
CA ASP A 521 30.45 27.70 8.79
C ASP A 521 31.93 27.85 8.36
N ASP A 522 32.66 26.74 8.26
CA ASP A 522 34.06 26.71 7.82
C ASP A 522 34.21 27.27 6.39
N PHE A 523 33.32 26.85 5.48
CA PHE A 523 33.32 27.33 4.09
C PHE A 523 33.02 28.82 4.01
N LYS A 524 32.00 29.30 4.72
CA LYS A 524 31.61 30.71 4.75
C LYS A 524 32.71 31.60 5.31
N ASN A 525 33.40 31.16 6.35
CA ASN A 525 34.51 31.89 6.96
C ASN A 525 35.75 31.96 6.05
N HIS A 526 35.90 31.01 5.12
CA HIS A 526 37.01 30.98 4.15
C HIS A 526 36.71 31.79 2.90
N LEU A 527 35.45 31.92 2.51
CA LEU A 527 35.03 32.54 1.26
C LEU A 527 35.19 34.07 1.28
N ASN A 528 36.02 34.62 0.40
CA ASN A 528 35.97 36.04 0.05
C ASN A 528 34.98 36.25 -1.10
N ALA A 529 33.90 36.99 -0.86
CA ALA A 529 32.82 37.20 -1.84
C ALA A 529 33.20 38.17 -2.97
N GLU A 530 34.13 39.12 -2.76
CA GLU A 530 34.43 40.17 -3.73
C GLU A 530 35.29 39.67 -4.92
N ASN A 531 36.11 38.63 -4.71
CA ASN A 531 37.04 38.09 -5.71
C ASN A 531 37.08 36.55 -5.74
N GLY A 532 36.01 35.90 -5.27
CA GLY A 532 36.01 34.47 -5.08
C GLY A 532 35.76 33.63 -6.32
N ASN A 533 36.69 32.71 -6.65
CA ASN A 533 36.41 31.60 -7.56
C ASN A 533 36.33 30.27 -6.80
N VAL A 534 35.20 29.59 -6.91
CA VAL A 534 34.91 28.31 -6.24
C VAL A 534 34.76 27.21 -7.28
N VAL A 535 35.50 26.13 -7.09
CA VAL A 535 35.31 24.91 -7.88
C VAL A 535 34.41 23.95 -7.13
N ILE A 536 33.36 23.45 -7.78
CA ILE A 536 32.49 22.41 -7.27
C ILE A 536 32.77 21.11 -8.04
N VAL A 537 33.12 20.05 -7.31
CA VAL A 537 33.37 18.74 -7.90
C VAL A 537 32.09 17.90 -7.79
N GLY A 538 31.41 17.71 -8.91
CA GLY A 538 30.15 16.96 -9.01
C GLY A 538 28.96 17.84 -9.38
N GLY A 539 28.41 17.63 -10.58
CA GLY A 539 27.17 18.23 -11.10
C GLY A 539 25.91 17.47 -10.69
N GLY A 540 25.82 17.06 -9.42
CA GLY A 540 24.61 16.52 -8.81
C GLY A 540 23.75 17.62 -8.18
N LEU A 541 22.60 17.26 -7.60
CA LEU A 541 21.63 18.23 -7.04
C LEU A 541 22.29 19.26 -6.10
N LEU A 542 23.01 18.80 -5.07
CA LEU A 542 23.69 19.65 -4.10
C LEU A 542 24.73 20.58 -4.76
N GLY A 543 25.52 20.06 -5.69
CA GLY A 543 26.56 20.84 -6.37
C GLY A 543 25.96 21.95 -7.23
N ILE A 544 24.83 21.67 -7.88
CA ILE A 544 24.10 22.65 -8.71
C ILE A 544 23.39 23.69 -7.85
N GLU A 545 22.71 23.28 -6.77
CA GLU A 545 22.07 24.22 -5.83
C GLU A 545 23.10 25.14 -5.19
N LEU A 546 24.24 24.60 -4.75
CA LEU A 546 25.33 25.41 -4.21
C LEU A 546 25.93 26.35 -5.27
N ALA A 547 26.10 25.89 -6.51
CA ALA A 547 26.56 26.76 -7.59
C ALA A 547 25.61 27.95 -7.80
N ALA A 548 24.30 27.68 -7.82
CA ALA A 548 23.28 28.72 -7.96
C ALA A 548 23.33 29.72 -6.79
N SER A 549 23.33 29.24 -5.54
CA SER A 549 23.37 30.09 -4.34
C SER A 549 24.64 30.95 -4.29
N LEU A 550 25.78 30.45 -4.78
CA LEU A 550 27.02 31.21 -4.86
C LEU A 550 26.99 32.28 -5.97
N ARG A 551 26.38 31.98 -7.12
CA ARG A 551 26.20 32.98 -8.19
C ARG A 551 25.29 34.14 -7.75
N GLU A 552 24.30 33.89 -6.89
CA GLU A 552 23.43 34.93 -6.33
C GLU A 552 24.19 35.97 -5.48
N ILE A 553 25.32 35.58 -4.88
CA ILE A 553 26.24 36.48 -4.15
C ILE A 553 27.48 36.89 -4.98
N ASN A 554 27.38 36.81 -6.31
CA ASN A 554 28.40 37.21 -7.29
C ASN A 554 29.73 36.43 -7.26
N VAL A 555 29.80 35.29 -6.58
CA VAL A 555 30.99 34.43 -6.56
C VAL A 555 31.11 33.68 -7.89
N GLN A 556 32.30 33.63 -8.49
CA GLN A 556 32.53 32.82 -9.69
C GLN A 556 32.52 31.33 -9.35
N VAL A 557 31.83 30.53 -10.17
CA VAL A 557 31.67 29.09 -9.91
C VAL A 557 32.03 28.29 -11.15
N THR A 558 32.82 27.24 -10.93
CA THR A 558 33.14 26.24 -11.94
C THR A 558 32.74 24.85 -11.44
N ILE A 559 31.91 24.13 -12.20
CA ILE A 559 31.55 22.73 -11.93
C ILE A 559 32.43 21.80 -12.75
N ILE A 560 33.05 20.83 -12.09
CA ILE A 560 33.75 19.71 -12.74
C ILE A 560 32.87 18.46 -12.63
N GLN A 561 32.52 17.88 -13.77
CA GLN A 561 31.67 16.70 -13.85
C GLN A 561 32.37 15.59 -14.64
N ARG A 562 32.53 14.42 -14.00
CA ARG A 562 33.31 13.29 -14.55
C ARG A 562 32.69 12.62 -15.77
N ILE A 563 31.43 12.91 -16.07
CA ILE A 563 30.66 12.30 -17.15
C ILE A 563 30.03 13.40 -18.02
N SER A 564 29.42 13.03 -19.13
CA SER A 564 28.86 13.98 -20.11
C SER A 564 27.50 14.58 -19.76
N ARG A 565 27.00 14.37 -18.53
CA ARG A 565 25.65 14.78 -18.10
C ARG A 565 25.61 15.30 -16.66
N LEU A 566 24.75 16.27 -16.42
CA LEU A 566 24.34 16.74 -15.09
C LEU A 566 23.18 15.88 -14.59
N MET A 567 23.13 15.65 -13.28
CA MET A 567 22.03 14.91 -12.64
C MET A 567 21.66 13.61 -13.39
N ASP A 568 22.67 12.84 -13.80
CA ASP A 568 22.56 11.68 -14.70
C ASP A 568 21.65 10.56 -14.19
N ARG A 569 21.39 10.54 -12.88
CA ARG A 569 20.45 9.63 -12.20
C ARG A 569 19.00 10.14 -12.18
N GLN A 570 18.80 11.46 -12.29
CA GLN A 570 17.51 12.12 -12.14
C GLN A 570 16.96 12.66 -13.47
N LEU A 571 17.83 12.93 -14.44
CA LEU A 571 17.48 13.47 -15.74
C LEU A 571 17.92 12.53 -16.86
N ASP A 572 17.14 12.53 -17.92
CA ASP A 572 17.52 11.95 -19.18
C ASP A 572 18.42 12.92 -19.99
N PRO A 573 18.95 12.53 -21.16
CA PRO A 573 19.87 13.37 -21.93
C PRO A 573 19.32 14.74 -22.27
N LEU A 574 18.04 14.84 -22.68
CA LEU A 574 17.42 16.12 -23.04
C LEU A 574 17.22 17.01 -21.81
N GLY A 575 16.72 16.45 -20.70
CA GLY A 575 16.58 17.20 -19.45
C GLY A 575 17.93 17.76 -18.96
N SER A 576 18.99 16.95 -19.02
CA SER A 576 20.35 17.39 -18.68
C SER A 576 20.86 18.50 -19.61
N GLN A 577 20.55 18.45 -20.90
CA GLN A 577 20.97 19.48 -21.86
C GLN A 577 20.27 20.81 -21.59
N LEU A 578 18.97 20.79 -21.27
CA LEU A 578 18.22 21.99 -20.91
C LEU A 578 18.76 22.63 -19.63
N LEU A 579 19.07 21.81 -18.61
CA LEU A 579 19.69 22.27 -17.37
C LEU A 579 21.08 22.87 -17.60
N HIS A 580 21.88 22.29 -18.50
CA HIS A 580 23.17 22.86 -18.87
C HIS A 580 23.00 24.28 -19.41
N GLY A 581 22.09 24.50 -20.38
CA GLY A 581 21.83 25.83 -20.94
C GLY A 581 21.37 26.84 -19.90
N GLU A 582 20.63 26.41 -18.88
CA GLU A 582 20.20 27.26 -17.77
C GLU A 582 21.38 27.69 -16.87
N LEU A 583 22.32 26.80 -16.58
CA LEU A 583 23.48 27.10 -15.74
C LEU A 583 24.49 28.00 -16.45
N ILE A 584 24.69 27.82 -17.75
CA ILE A 584 25.53 28.71 -18.56
C ILE A 584 24.96 30.14 -18.54
N ASP A 585 23.65 30.31 -18.71
CA ASP A 585 23.00 31.63 -18.67
C ASP A 585 23.16 32.33 -17.30
N LYS A 586 23.32 31.55 -16.22
CA LYS A 586 23.61 32.04 -14.86
C LYS A 586 25.11 32.28 -14.60
N GLY A 587 25.95 32.10 -15.61
CA GLY A 587 27.39 32.32 -15.53
C GLY A 587 28.16 31.24 -14.77
N VAL A 588 27.65 30.00 -14.74
CA VAL A 588 28.37 28.86 -14.17
C VAL A 588 29.22 28.21 -15.27
N ASN A 589 30.52 28.08 -15.05
CA ASN A 589 31.40 27.34 -15.95
C ASN A 589 31.26 25.84 -15.69
N ILE A 590 31.21 25.02 -16.73
CA ILE A 590 31.03 23.57 -16.58
C ILE A 590 32.02 22.82 -17.47
N TYR A 591 32.79 21.91 -16.87
CA TYR A 591 33.69 21.00 -17.57
C TYR A 591 33.20 19.56 -17.40
N TYR A 592 32.82 18.93 -18.52
CA TYR A 592 32.37 17.54 -18.56
C TYR A 592 33.50 16.58 -18.91
N ASN A 593 33.33 15.30 -18.58
CA ASN A 593 34.28 14.21 -18.86
C ASN A 593 35.70 14.50 -18.35
N ASP A 594 35.82 15.25 -17.27
CA ASP A 594 37.10 15.64 -16.70
C ASP A 594 37.09 15.46 -15.18
N GLU A 595 38.28 15.39 -14.59
CA GLU A 595 38.47 15.22 -13.15
C GLU A 595 39.77 15.86 -12.69
N ILE A 596 39.83 16.16 -11.39
CA ILE A 596 41.03 16.73 -10.78
C ILE A 596 42.16 15.70 -10.85
N GLU A 597 43.27 16.08 -11.48
CA GLU A 597 44.54 15.35 -11.46
C GLU A 597 45.37 15.78 -10.25
N ARG A 598 45.44 17.09 -9.97
CA ARG A 598 46.29 17.63 -8.91
C ARG A 598 45.69 18.91 -8.29
N PHE A 599 45.82 19.03 -6.97
CA PHE A 599 45.53 20.25 -6.22
C PHE A 599 46.78 21.15 -6.20
N LEU A 600 46.60 22.47 -6.33
CA LEU A 600 47.68 23.46 -6.35
C LEU A 600 47.65 24.29 -5.06
N GLY A 601 48.84 24.61 -4.53
CA GLY A 601 49.03 25.38 -3.31
C GLY A 601 49.91 24.66 -2.27
N GLU A 602 50.50 25.43 -1.35
CA GLU A 602 51.37 24.89 -0.29
C GLU A 602 50.62 24.71 1.05
N GLN A 603 49.95 25.77 1.53
CA GLN A 603 49.19 25.75 2.79
C GLN A 603 47.67 25.83 2.58
N GLN A 604 47.26 26.49 1.50
CA GLN A 604 45.88 26.66 1.09
C GLN A 604 45.78 26.43 -0.41
N VAL A 605 44.59 26.02 -0.86
CA VAL A 605 44.33 25.82 -2.29
C VAL A 605 44.41 27.16 -3.03
N THR A 606 45.12 27.17 -4.15
CA THR A 606 45.18 28.30 -5.09
C THR A 606 44.60 27.95 -6.45
N GLY A 607 44.41 26.66 -6.72
CA GLY A 607 43.86 26.16 -7.97
C GLY A 607 43.89 24.64 -8.07
N ILE A 608 43.48 24.15 -9.23
CA ILE A 608 43.52 22.73 -9.60
C ILE A 608 44.06 22.56 -11.01
N ARG A 609 44.67 21.40 -11.24
CA ARG A 609 44.96 20.88 -12.58
C ARG A 609 44.02 19.71 -12.87
N LEU A 610 43.32 19.78 -13.99
CA LEU A 610 42.47 18.71 -14.49
C LEU A 610 43.28 17.70 -15.32
N LYS A 611 42.73 16.51 -15.56
CA LYS A 611 43.36 15.48 -16.41
C LYS A 611 43.51 15.89 -17.86
N SER A 612 42.66 16.77 -18.36
CA SER A 612 42.84 17.42 -19.67
C SER A 612 44.09 18.30 -19.76
N GLY A 613 44.73 18.60 -18.62
CA GLY A 613 45.84 19.55 -18.51
C GLY A 613 45.39 20.99 -18.22
N LEU A 614 44.08 21.27 -18.18
CA LEU A 614 43.56 22.59 -17.86
C LEU A 614 43.88 22.99 -16.41
N LEU A 615 44.36 24.22 -16.24
CA LEU A 615 44.58 24.84 -14.95
C LEU A 615 43.42 25.78 -14.63
N ILE A 616 42.86 25.65 -13.43
CA ILE A 616 41.76 26.49 -12.94
C ILE A 616 42.17 27.05 -11.59
N ASP A 617 42.32 28.37 -11.51
CA ASP A 617 42.59 29.06 -10.24
C ASP A 617 41.33 29.08 -9.39
N CYS A 618 41.45 28.77 -8.10
CA CYS A 618 40.32 28.79 -7.18
C CYS A 618 40.77 29.01 -5.74
N GLN A 619 39.97 29.74 -4.97
CA GLN A 619 40.21 29.91 -3.54
C GLN A 619 39.60 28.79 -2.71
N ALA A 620 38.59 28.09 -3.23
CA ALA A 620 37.93 27.01 -2.53
C ALA A 620 37.45 25.92 -3.49
N ILE A 621 37.45 24.69 -2.99
CA ILE A 621 36.91 23.52 -3.67
C ILE A 621 35.82 22.91 -2.78
N VAL A 622 34.64 22.64 -3.34
CA VAL A 622 33.58 21.91 -2.65
C VAL A 622 33.36 20.56 -3.32
N VAL A 623 33.59 19.48 -2.57
CA VAL A 623 33.40 18.10 -3.05
C VAL A 623 31.94 17.68 -2.83
N ALA A 624 31.19 17.53 -3.92
CA ALA A 624 29.76 17.23 -3.95
C ALA A 624 29.44 15.96 -4.77
N ILE A 625 30.25 14.90 -4.60
CA ILE A 625 30.20 13.66 -5.40
C ILE A 625 29.28 12.56 -4.83
N GLY A 626 28.37 12.92 -3.91
CA GLY A 626 27.42 12.02 -3.26
C GLY A 626 27.75 11.74 -1.80
N THR A 627 27.12 10.71 -1.24
CA THR A 627 27.21 10.36 0.18
C THR A 627 27.46 8.87 0.41
N VAL A 628 27.97 8.55 1.60
CA VAL A 628 28.25 7.18 2.07
C VAL A 628 27.53 6.95 3.40
N PRO A 629 26.65 5.95 3.52
CA PRO A 629 25.97 5.62 4.78
C PRO A 629 26.94 5.29 5.92
N ASN A 630 26.62 5.72 7.14
CA ASN A 630 27.46 5.51 8.34
C ASN A 630 27.18 4.15 9.00
N ILE A 631 27.60 3.07 8.33
CA ILE A 631 27.31 1.67 8.69
C ILE A 631 28.25 1.05 9.72
N GLU A 632 29.28 1.77 10.17
CA GLU A 632 30.37 1.21 10.98
C GLU A 632 29.86 0.58 12.29
N LEU A 633 28.91 1.24 12.98
CA LEU A 633 28.30 0.71 14.20
C LEU A 633 27.55 -0.60 13.95
N ALA A 634 26.72 -0.62 12.91
CA ALA A 634 25.92 -1.80 12.55
C ALA A 634 26.82 -2.98 12.14
N LYS A 635 27.86 -2.70 11.35
CA LYS A 635 28.87 -3.69 10.97
C LYS A 635 29.55 -4.30 12.19
N ASN A 636 29.99 -3.47 13.13
CA ASN A 636 30.76 -3.92 14.28
C ASN A 636 29.93 -4.77 15.27
N CYS A 637 28.60 -4.58 15.32
CA CYS A 637 27.71 -5.39 16.15
C CYS A 637 26.99 -6.52 15.39
N GLY A 638 27.39 -6.82 14.15
CA GLY A 638 26.85 -7.95 13.38
C GLY A 638 25.40 -7.76 12.91
N ILE A 639 24.95 -6.50 12.76
CA ILE A 639 23.71 -6.18 12.05
C ILE A 639 23.95 -6.30 10.55
N GLU A 640 23.02 -6.91 9.83
CA GLU A 640 23.14 -7.13 8.39
C GLU A 640 23.17 -5.81 7.61
N TYR A 641 24.13 -5.70 6.69
CA TYR A 641 24.33 -4.50 5.89
C TYR A 641 24.82 -4.84 4.48
N LYS A 642 24.59 -3.91 3.54
CA LYS A 642 25.22 -3.88 2.21
C LYS A 642 25.80 -2.49 1.97
N ARG A 643 25.05 -1.61 1.31
CA ARG A 643 25.41 -0.20 1.17
C ARG A 643 24.89 0.58 2.39
N GLY A 644 23.72 0.20 2.90
CA GLY A 644 23.19 0.62 4.20
C GLY A 644 22.82 -0.58 5.07
N VAL A 645 22.18 -0.30 6.21
CA VAL A 645 21.64 -1.31 7.13
C VAL A 645 20.39 -1.92 6.51
N ILE A 646 20.38 -3.25 6.34
CA ILE A 646 19.23 -3.94 5.74
C ILE A 646 18.08 -3.95 6.74
N VAL A 647 16.89 -3.57 6.26
CA VAL A 647 15.67 -3.55 7.07
C VAL A 647 14.47 -4.16 6.36
N ASP A 648 13.52 -4.68 7.16
CA ASP A 648 12.24 -5.21 6.69
C ASP A 648 11.17 -4.11 6.48
N GLU A 649 9.92 -4.52 6.20
CA GLU A 649 8.79 -3.61 5.99
C GLU A 649 8.40 -2.76 7.23
N TYR A 650 8.80 -3.15 8.44
CA TYR A 650 8.63 -2.37 9.66
C TYR A 650 9.92 -1.64 10.09
N LEU A 651 10.92 -1.65 9.21
CA LEU A 651 12.24 -1.05 9.39
C LEU A 651 13.05 -1.74 10.51
N GLN A 652 12.70 -2.99 10.84
CA GLN A 652 13.44 -3.84 11.76
C GLN A 652 14.67 -4.42 11.06
N THR A 653 15.77 -4.53 11.79
CA THR A 653 16.98 -5.23 11.33
C THR A 653 16.86 -6.74 11.57
N ASN A 654 17.94 -7.50 11.37
CA ASN A 654 18.02 -8.91 11.79
C ASN A 654 17.98 -9.10 13.32
N ASP A 655 17.96 -8.02 14.10
CA ASP A 655 17.68 -8.02 15.53
C ASP A 655 16.31 -7.38 15.82
N PRO A 656 15.37 -8.08 16.47
CA PRO A 656 14.01 -7.57 16.69
C PRO A 656 13.95 -6.33 17.60
N ALA A 657 15.00 -6.05 18.38
CA ALA A 657 15.09 -4.87 19.23
C ALA A 657 15.76 -3.66 18.52
N ILE A 658 16.29 -3.83 17.30
CA ILE A 658 17.06 -2.81 16.59
C ILE A 658 16.41 -2.46 15.26
N PHE A 659 16.22 -1.17 15.03
CA PHE A 659 15.63 -0.58 13.84
C PHE A 659 16.65 0.35 13.17
N ALA A 660 16.50 0.59 11.87
CA ALA A 660 17.26 1.63 11.18
C ALA A 660 16.34 2.50 10.31
N ILE A 661 16.54 3.82 10.37
CA ILE A 661 15.73 4.80 9.64
C ILE A 661 16.59 5.91 9.04
N GLY A 662 16.03 6.61 8.05
CA GLY A 662 16.71 7.67 7.31
C GLY A 662 17.66 7.13 6.24
N GLU A 663 18.70 7.90 5.94
CA GLU A 663 19.60 7.60 4.82
C GLU A 663 20.44 6.33 4.99
N ILE A 664 20.55 5.81 6.23
CA ILE A 664 21.27 4.56 6.49
C ILE A 664 20.44 3.31 6.17
N ALA A 665 19.11 3.41 6.17
CA ALA A 665 18.22 2.28 6.01
C ALA A 665 18.14 1.83 4.54
N GLU A 666 18.60 0.62 4.26
CA GLU A 666 18.50 -0.05 2.96
C GLU A 666 17.25 -0.95 2.95
N PHE A 667 16.20 -0.49 2.26
CA PHE A 667 14.95 -1.24 2.13
C PHE A 667 14.84 -1.84 0.72
N LYS A 668 14.77 -3.17 0.62
CA LYS A 668 14.69 -3.91 -0.66
C LYS A 668 15.76 -3.50 -1.67
N GLY A 669 16.98 -3.23 -1.19
CA GLY A 669 18.13 -2.82 -2.00
C GLY A 669 18.20 -1.32 -2.34
N PHE A 670 17.26 -0.51 -1.85
CA PHE A 670 17.22 0.93 -2.11
C PHE A 670 17.60 1.75 -0.88
N LEU A 671 18.42 2.78 -1.12
CA LEU A 671 18.72 3.88 -0.20
C LEU A 671 18.06 5.14 -0.75
N TYR A 672 17.11 5.71 -0.01
CA TYR A 672 16.31 6.82 -0.52
C TYR A 672 16.99 8.17 -0.43
N GLY A 673 17.81 8.42 0.59
CA GLY A 673 18.63 9.64 0.67
C GLY A 673 17.85 10.96 0.74
N ILE A 674 16.55 10.94 1.05
CA ILE A 674 15.67 12.14 1.07
C ILE A 674 14.90 12.27 2.39
N THR A 675 14.66 13.51 2.81
CA THR A 675 13.94 13.84 4.07
C THR A 675 12.56 13.20 4.13
N ALA A 676 11.80 13.25 3.03
CA ALA A 676 10.46 12.65 2.97
C ALA A 676 10.48 11.14 3.25
N ALA A 677 11.51 10.42 2.81
CA ALA A 677 11.65 9.00 3.10
C ALA A 677 11.99 8.76 4.57
N ALA A 678 12.88 9.59 5.15
CA ALA A 678 13.22 9.50 6.56
C ALA A 678 12.00 9.71 7.48
N GLU A 679 11.14 10.68 7.14
CA GLU A 679 9.88 10.92 7.85
C GLU A 679 8.89 9.75 7.71
N GLN A 680 8.72 9.20 6.50
CA GLN A 680 7.85 8.04 6.26
C GLN A 680 8.32 6.79 7.02
N GLN A 681 9.63 6.51 6.99
CA GLN A 681 10.22 5.40 7.73
C GLN A 681 10.01 5.57 9.24
N ALA A 682 10.24 6.78 9.74
CA ALA A 682 10.03 7.11 11.15
C ALA A 682 8.57 6.93 11.60
N GLU A 683 7.60 7.33 10.77
CA GLU A 683 6.17 7.12 11.04
C GLU A 683 5.83 5.63 11.16
N ILE A 684 6.36 4.79 10.25
CA ILE A 684 6.12 3.35 10.29
C ILE A 684 6.67 2.73 11.58
N VAL A 685 7.91 3.06 11.96
CA VAL A 685 8.50 2.57 13.22
C VAL A 685 7.69 3.03 14.42
N ALA A 686 7.27 4.30 14.45
CA ALA A 686 6.47 4.83 15.54
C ALA A 686 5.12 4.11 15.69
N ARG A 687 4.43 3.81 14.57
CA ARG A 687 3.17 3.05 14.58
C ARG A 687 3.38 1.61 15.03
N TYR A 688 4.37 0.94 14.45
CA TYR A 688 4.70 -0.46 14.76
C TYR A 688 5.06 -0.64 16.24
N LEU A 689 5.93 0.21 16.78
CA LEU A 689 6.32 0.18 18.19
C LEU A 689 5.15 0.49 19.15
N ASN A 690 4.08 1.12 18.66
CA ASN A 690 2.83 1.34 19.40
C ASN A 690 1.76 0.28 19.10
N GLY A 691 2.14 -0.80 18.42
CA GLY A 691 1.31 -1.98 18.19
C GLY A 691 0.45 -1.92 16.94
N ASP A 692 0.45 -0.83 16.17
CA ASP A 692 -0.29 -0.72 14.92
C ASP A 692 0.48 -1.37 13.77
N ILE A 693 0.05 -2.57 13.39
CA ILE A 693 0.65 -3.37 12.31
C ILE A 693 0.01 -3.13 10.94
N SER A 694 -1.05 -2.31 10.87
CA SER A 694 -1.89 -2.16 9.68
C SER A 694 -1.17 -1.46 8.51
N LYS A 695 -0.14 -0.67 8.82
CA LYS A 695 0.71 0.04 7.87
C LYS A 695 2.14 -0.45 7.98
N TYR A 696 2.78 -0.53 6.83
CA TYR A 696 4.17 -0.95 6.69
C TYR A 696 4.79 -0.20 5.52
N TYR A 697 6.11 -0.08 5.53
CA TYR A 697 6.86 0.67 4.54
C TYR A 697 6.88 -0.07 3.21
N GLN A 698 6.50 0.63 2.14
CA GLN A 698 6.45 0.09 0.77
C GLN A 698 7.52 0.69 -0.15
N GLY A 699 8.45 1.44 0.43
CA GLY A 699 9.37 2.30 -0.30
C GLY A 699 8.79 3.69 -0.53
N SER A 700 9.67 4.69 -0.58
CA SER A 700 9.31 6.08 -0.86
C SER A 700 9.39 6.39 -2.35
N LEU A 701 8.66 7.42 -2.80
CA LEU A 701 8.87 7.97 -4.14
C LEU A 701 10.20 8.72 -4.17
N LEU A 702 11.12 8.29 -5.03
CA LEU A 702 12.29 9.10 -5.36
C LEU A 702 11.81 10.33 -6.13
N MET A 703 12.05 11.50 -5.55
CA MET A 703 11.70 12.77 -6.15
C MET A 703 12.79 13.79 -5.87
N ASN A 704 13.08 14.62 -6.87
CA ASN A 704 14.07 15.68 -6.76
C ASN A 704 13.46 16.94 -7.33
N ILE A 705 13.65 18.04 -6.62
CA ILE A 705 13.22 19.37 -7.03
C ILE A 705 14.46 20.22 -6.93
N LEU A 706 14.89 20.80 -8.05
CA LEU A 706 16.04 21.68 -8.07
C LEU A 706 15.63 23.04 -7.51
N LYS A 707 16.29 23.46 -6.42
CA LYS A 707 16.07 24.77 -5.82
C LYS A 707 17.04 25.78 -6.43
N MET A 708 16.61 26.38 -7.52
CA MET A 708 17.35 27.46 -8.17
C MET A 708 16.37 28.56 -8.57
N GLN A 709 16.65 29.80 -8.17
CA GLN A 709 15.74 30.90 -8.45
C GLN A 709 15.53 31.08 -9.96
N GLY A 710 14.26 31.12 -10.39
CA GLY A 710 13.87 31.27 -11.79
C GLY A 710 13.87 29.98 -12.62
N THR A 711 14.19 28.84 -12.02
CA THR A 711 14.24 27.55 -12.74
C THR A 711 13.25 26.57 -12.12
N ASP A 712 12.24 26.18 -12.89
CA ASP A 712 11.31 25.11 -12.50
C ASP A 712 11.81 23.78 -13.06
N LEU A 713 12.37 22.93 -12.20
CA LEU A 713 12.81 21.58 -12.57
C LEU A 713 12.51 20.58 -11.46
N CYS A 714 11.80 19.51 -11.81
CA CYS A 714 11.65 18.35 -10.95
C CYS A 714 11.65 17.03 -11.71
N SER A 715 12.03 15.97 -11.00
CA SER A 715 11.97 14.58 -11.47
C SER A 715 11.30 13.71 -10.41
N LEU A 716 10.54 12.73 -10.87
CA LEU A 716 9.75 11.80 -10.07
C LEU A 716 9.98 10.38 -10.61
N GLY A 717 10.29 9.41 -9.76
CA GLY A 717 10.40 8.01 -10.16
C GLY A 717 11.47 7.75 -11.23
N LEU A 718 11.10 7.02 -12.28
CA LEU A 718 12.01 6.72 -13.39
C LEU A 718 12.27 7.96 -14.26
N ALA A 719 13.55 8.24 -14.54
CA ALA A 719 13.95 9.29 -15.48
C ALA A 719 14.07 8.79 -16.92
N VAL A 720 14.43 7.51 -17.10
CA VAL A 720 14.65 6.87 -18.40
C VAL A 720 13.67 5.72 -18.56
N CYS A 721 13.03 5.64 -19.73
CA CYS A 721 12.11 4.56 -20.06
C CYS A 721 12.90 3.26 -20.27
N PRO A 722 12.61 2.17 -19.53
CA PRO A 722 13.18 0.86 -19.81
C PRO A 722 12.81 0.35 -21.21
N ASP A 723 13.70 -0.45 -21.80
CA ASP A 723 13.44 -1.14 -23.07
C ASP A 723 12.60 -2.41 -22.82
N ASP A 724 11.33 -2.21 -22.47
CA ASP A 724 10.36 -3.27 -22.19
C ASP A 724 8.99 -2.87 -22.76
N PRO A 725 8.30 -3.76 -23.51
CA PRO A 725 7.02 -3.42 -24.17
C PRO A 725 5.88 -2.99 -23.24
N GLY A 726 5.96 -3.31 -21.95
CA GLY A 726 4.98 -2.87 -20.95
C GLY A 726 5.14 -1.40 -20.54
N TYR A 727 6.25 -0.76 -20.94
CA TYR A 727 6.51 0.65 -20.70
C TYR A 727 6.12 1.51 -21.91
N GLU A 728 5.52 2.66 -21.61
CA GLU A 728 5.16 3.68 -22.59
C GLU A 728 5.78 5.01 -22.19
N GLU A 729 6.21 5.79 -23.18
CA GLU A 729 6.75 7.13 -22.99
C GLU A 729 5.86 8.18 -23.66
N ILE A 730 5.52 9.24 -22.92
CA ILE A 730 4.77 10.40 -23.43
C ILE A 730 5.61 11.65 -23.20
N VAL A 731 5.87 12.40 -24.27
CA VAL A 731 6.77 13.56 -24.27
C VAL A 731 6.11 14.80 -24.86
N PHE A 732 6.30 15.94 -24.19
CA PHE A 732 5.98 17.28 -24.65
C PHE A 732 7.23 18.17 -24.54
N ILE A 733 7.57 18.87 -25.62
CA ILE A 733 8.77 19.73 -25.70
C ILE A 733 8.42 21.05 -26.40
N ASP A 734 8.78 22.16 -25.76
CA ASP A 734 8.96 23.47 -26.39
C ASP A 734 10.39 23.96 -26.06
N LYS A 735 11.32 23.73 -27.00
CA LYS A 735 12.74 24.03 -26.81
C LYS A 735 13.02 25.52 -26.64
N ALA A 736 12.27 26.37 -27.35
CA ALA A 736 12.49 27.82 -27.32
C ALA A 736 12.17 28.41 -25.94
N LYS A 737 11.16 27.86 -25.27
CA LYS A 737 10.78 28.24 -23.89
C LYS A 737 11.45 27.38 -22.82
N ARG A 738 12.31 26.42 -23.20
CA ARG A 738 12.89 25.39 -22.30
C ARG A 738 11.84 24.60 -21.50
N ASN A 739 10.63 24.44 -22.06
CA ASN A 739 9.60 23.61 -21.45
C ASN A 739 9.76 22.17 -21.91
N TYR A 740 9.86 21.27 -20.94
CA TYR A 740 9.98 19.85 -21.18
C TYR A 740 9.18 19.06 -20.17
N LYS A 741 8.29 18.21 -20.67
CA LYS A 741 7.53 17.27 -19.87
C LYS A 741 7.68 15.88 -20.44
N LYS A 742 8.06 14.94 -19.59
CA LYS A 742 8.10 13.51 -19.90
C LYS A 742 7.36 12.73 -18.84
N CYS A 743 6.56 11.77 -19.29
CA CYS A 743 5.83 10.84 -18.45
C CYS A 743 6.16 9.41 -18.91
N ILE A 744 6.50 8.55 -17.95
CA ILE A 744 6.76 7.12 -18.18
C ILE A 744 5.64 6.35 -17.51
N ILE A 745 4.98 5.49 -18.29
CA ILE A 745 3.83 4.69 -17.87
C ILE A 745 4.21 3.23 -17.91
N TYR A 746 3.77 2.45 -16.91
CA TYR A 746 3.88 0.99 -16.91
C TYR A 746 2.54 0.40 -16.48
N ASN A 747 1.92 -0.43 -17.34
CA ASN A 747 0.63 -1.08 -17.06
C ASN A 747 -0.45 -0.12 -16.51
N ASP A 748 -0.77 0.94 -17.26
CA ASP A 748 -1.75 1.99 -16.89
C ASP A 748 -1.40 2.81 -15.64
N LYS A 749 -0.13 2.83 -15.20
CA LYS A 749 0.32 3.59 -14.03
C LYS A 749 1.46 4.52 -14.39
N LEU A 750 1.40 5.76 -13.95
CA LEU A 750 2.54 6.67 -14.04
C LEU A 750 3.63 6.17 -13.09
N VAL A 751 4.83 5.92 -13.61
CA VAL A 751 5.99 5.40 -12.85
C VAL A 751 7.20 6.32 -12.91
N GLY A 752 7.18 7.32 -13.79
CA GLY A 752 8.23 8.31 -13.92
C GLY A 752 7.72 9.60 -14.51
N ALA A 753 8.29 10.74 -14.10
CA ALA A 753 8.06 12.01 -14.76
C ALA A 753 9.26 12.97 -14.63
N ILE A 754 9.49 13.79 -15.65
CA ILE A 754 10.40 14.92 -15.64
C ILE A 754 9.61 16.16 -16.06
N LEU A 755 9.66 17.21 -15.25
CA LEU A 755 9.03 18.51 -15.53
C LEU A 755 10.11 19.60 -15.50
N ILE A 756 10.27 20.33 -16.60
CA ILE A 756 11.17 21.47 -16.75
C ILE A 756 10.40 22.64 -17.36
N GLY A 757 10.57 23.83 -16.80
CA GLY A 757 9.93 25.07 -17.24
C GLY A 757 8.49 25.25 -16.76
N ASP A 758 7.75 24.16 -16.51
CA ASP A 758 6.44 24.16 -15.85
C ASP A 758 6.30 22.96 -14.92
N LYS A 759 6.18 23.21 -13.61
CA LYS A 759 5.98 22.19 -12.57
C LYS A 759 4.57 22.16 -11.98
N SER A 760 3.59 22.82 -12.62
CA SER A 760 2.21 22.93 -12.11
C SER A 760 1.52 21.58 -11.84
N GLU A 761 1.89 20.54 -12.59
CA GLU A 761 1.36 19.17 -12.45
C GLU A 761 2.14 18.31 -11.44
N PHE A 762 3.19 18.84 -10.81
CA PHE A 762 4.08 18.09 -9.90
C PHE A 762 3.32 17.31 -8.83
N LEU A 763 2.37 17.95 -8.15
CA LEU A 763 1.62 17.33 -7.06
C LEU A 763 0.73 16.19 -7.56
N GLU A 764 0.05 16.40 -8.69
CA GLU A 764 -0.80 15.39 -9.31
C GLU A 764 0.04 14.18 -9.74
N PHE A 765 1.18 14.40 -10.38
CA PHE A 765 2.05 13.31 -10.84
C PHE A 765 2.70 12.57 -9.67
N ARG A 766 3.12 13.30 -8.65
CA ARG A 766 3.62 12.71 -7.40
C ARG A 766 2.57 11.79 -6.79
N ASP A 767 1.32 12.23 -6.69
CA ASP A 767 0.24 11.43 -6.09
C ASP A 767 -0.10 10.19 -6.94
N LEU A 768 -0.11 10.32 -8.27
CA LEU A 768 -0.30 9.19 -9.18
C LEU A 768 0.80 8.14 -9.01
N ILE A 769 2.07 8.56 -8.97
CA ILE A 769 3.21 7.65 -8.86
C ILE A 769 3.31 7.05 -7.45
N GLN A 770 3.25 7.88 -6.41
CA GLN A 770 3.40 7.45 -5.01
C GLN A 770 2.32 6.45 -4.60
N ASN A 771 1.06 6.70 -4.98
CA ASN A 771 -0.06 5.82 -4.67
C ASN A 771 -0.26 4.72 -5.73
N LYS A 772 0.59 4.69 -6.77
CA LYS A 772 0.54 3.73 -7.89
C LYS A 772 -0.86 3.66 -8.51
N MET A 773 -1.47 4.83 -8.72
CA MET A 773 -2.85 4.96 -9.17
C MET A 773 -2.96 4.58 -10.65
N GLU A 774 -3.99 3.80 -10.96
CA GLU A 774 -4.40 3.54 -12.34
C GLU A 774 -4.83 4.85 -13.03
N LEU A 775 -4.32 5.10 -14.24
CA LEU A 775 -4.55 6.31 -15.03
C LEU A 775 -5.92 6.28 -15.70
N SER A 776 -6.26 5.17 -16.37
CA SER A 776 -7.46 5.06 -17.18
C SER A 776 -7.58 6.26 -18.15
N ASP A 777 -8.72 6.96 -18.17
CA ASP A 777 -8.92 8.14 -19.03
C ASP A 777 -7.94 9.30 -18.76
N LYS A 778 -7.33 9.37 -17.57
CA LYS A 778 -6.31 10.39 -17.27
C LYS A 778 -5.08 10.26 -18.16
N ARG A 779 -4.81 9.06 -18.70
CA ARG A 779 -3.71 8.83 -19.65
C ARG A 779 -3.78 9.83 -20.81
N LEU A 780 -4.98 10.13 -21.32
CA LEU A 780 -5.20 11.06 -22.44
C LEU A 780 -4.98 12.53 -22.06
N GLN A 781 -5.01 12.84 -20.77
CA GLN A 781 -4.85 14.21 -20.24
C GLN A 781 -3.40 14.55 -19.96
N LEU A 782 -2.50 13.56 -19.88
CA LEU A 782 -1.08 13.78 -19.58
C LEU A 782 -0.37 14.72 -20.57
N LEU A 783 -0.86 14.88 -21.80
CA LEU A 783 -0.32 15.85 -22.78
C LEU A 783 -0.96 17.24 -22.72
N ARG A 784 -2.09 17.40 -22.03
CA ARG A 784 -2.89 18.63 -22.04
C ARG A 784 -2.69 19.38 -20.71
N SER A 785 -1.71 20.28 -20.67
CA SER A 785 -1.53 21.21 -19.55
C SER A 785 -2.66 22.25 -19.57
N GLY A 786 -3.76 21.99 -18.85
CA GLY A 786 -4.95 22.85 -18.85
C GLY A 786 -5.15 23.70 -17.59
N LYS A 787 -4.40 23.46 -16.51
CA LYS A 787 -4.56 24.19 -15.25
C LYS A 787 -3.61 25.39 -15.21
N LYS A 788 -4.15 26.61 -15.08
CA LYS A 788 -3.34 27.79 -14.75
C LYS A 788 -2.75 27.59 -13.34
N ALA A 789 -1.45 27.78 -13.19
CA ALA A 789 -0.82 27.83 -11.87
C ALA A 789 -1.46 28.94 -11.03
N GLN A 790 -1.78 28.65 -9.78
CA GLN A 790 -2.25 29.69 -8.87
C GLN A 790 -1.09 30.66 -8.56
N PRO A 791 -1.34 31.97 -8.54
CA PRO A 791 -0.31 32.94 -8.17
C PRO A 791 0.09 32.78 -6.69
N VAL A 792 1.37 33.02 -6.41
CA VAL A 792 1.90 33.11 -5.05
C VAL A 792 1.34 34.38 -4.39
N ILE A 793 0.66 34.22 -3.25
CA ILE A 793 0.10 35.34 -2.49
C ILE A 793 0.91 35.48 -1.18
N GLY A 794 1.50 36.66 -0.97
CA GLY A 794 2.32 36.95 0.20
C GLY A 794 3.72 36.33 0.15
N ARG A 795 4.37 36.22 1.32
CA ARG A 795 5.73 35.66 1.46
C ARG A 795 5.76 34.21 0.99
N LEU A 796 6.76 33.83 0.18
CA LEU A 796 6.90 32.46 -0.30
C LEU A 796 7.20 31.52 0.86
N ILE A 797 6.36 30.49 1.05
CA ILE A 797 6.53 29.46 2.09
C ILE A 797 7.03 28.15 1.48
N CYS A 798 6.53 27.77 0.30
CA CYS A 798 6.93 26.54 -0.37
C CYS A 798 7.46 26.81 -1.78
N SER A 799 8.78 26.72 -1.96
CA SER A 799 9.42 26.82 -3.29
C SER A 799 9.13 25.61 -4.19
N CYS A 800 8.87 24.44 -3.61
CA CYS A 800 8.56 23.23 -4.37
C CYS A 800 7.26 23.34 -5.16
N SER A 801 6.24 23.93 -4.54
CA SER A 801 4.88 24.02 -5.08
C SER A 801 4.48 25.45 -5.43
N ASN A 802 5.39 26.43 -5.31
CA ASN A 802 5.13 27.86 -5.45
C ASN A 802 3.91 28.31 -4.63
N VAL A 803 3.96 28.11 -3.31
CA VAL A 803 2.87 28.46 -2.38
C VAL A 803 3.34 29.55 -1.42
N GLY A 804 2.58 30.65 -1.35
CA GLY A 804 2.81 31.75 -0.42
C GLY A 804 1.97 31.65 0.86
N GLU A 805 2.32 32.46 1.84
CA GLU A 805 1.67 32.55 3.14
C GLU A 805 0.18 32.90 3.01
N GLY A 806 -0.16 33.84 2.11
CA GLY A 806 -1.54 34.21 1.83
C GLY A 806 -2.34 33.07 1.17
N ASN A 807 -1.70 32.22 0.36
CA ASN A 807 -2.38 31.03 -0.18
C ASN A 807 -2.77 30.06 0.96
N ILE A 808 -1.89 29.89 1.96
CA ILE A 808 -2.13 29.02 3.12
C ILE A 808 -3.23 29.60 4.01
N ILE A 809 -3.15 30.89 4.34
CA ILE A 809 -4.16 31.59 5.16
C ILE A 809 -5.55 31.50 4.52
N ASN A 810 -5.65 31.68 3.20
CA ASN A 810 -6.93 31.53 2.49
C ASN A 810 -7.53 30.13 2.71
N LYS A 811 -6.71 29.06 2.68
CA LYS A 811 -7.18 27.69 2.94
C LYS A 811 -7.57 27.42 4.38
N ILE A 812 -6.91 28.08 5.34
CA ILE A 812 -7.32 28.03 6.75
C ILE A 812 -8.68 28.73 6.93
N ASN A 813 -8.86 29.89 6.30
CA ASN A 813 -10.11 30.66 6.32
C ASN A 813 -11.27 29.93 5.63
N GLU A 814 -10.99 29.09 4.63
CA GLU A 814 -11.96 28.16 4.02
C GLU A 814 -12.38 27.00 4.96
N GLY A 815 -11.83 26.93 6.18
CA GLY A 815 -12.24 25.99 7.24
C GLY A 815 -11.26 24.84 7.50
N CYS A 816 -10.08 24.83 6.88
CA CYS A 816 -9.09 23.78 7.10
C CYS A 816 -8.38 23.97 8.46
N LYS A 817 -8.55 23.01 9.37
CA LYS A 817 -7.98 23.05 10.73
C LYS A 817 -6.91 21.98 10.98
N ASP A 818 -6.70 21.08 10.03
CA ASP A 818 -5.74 19.99 10.13
C ASP A 818 -4.52 20.24 9.21
N LEU A 819 -3.32 19.96 9.72
CA LEU A 819 -2.07 20.19 8.97
C LEU A 819 -1.95 19.31 7.74
N VAL A 820 -2.33 18.03 7.84
CA VAL A 820 -2.22 17.08 6.73
C VAL A 820 -3.17 17.50 5.62
N GLN A 821 -4.42 17.82 5.98
CA GLN A 821 -5.41 18.35 5.06
C GLN A 821 -4.93 19.68 4.44
N LEU A 822 -4.35 20.59 5.24
CA LEU A 822 -3.86 21.88 4.76
C LEU A 822 -2.73 21.70 3.75
N CYS A 823 -1.77 20.82 4.01
CA CYS A 823 -0.72 20.47 3.07
C CYS A 823 -1.28 19.85 1.78
N GLN A 824 -2.31 19.00 1.88
CA GLN A 824 -2.95 18.39 0.71
C GLN A 824 -3.65 19.41 -0.18
N ILE A 825 -4.42 20.34 0.40
CA ILE A 825 -5.21 21.31 -0.38
C ILE A 825 -4.40 22.51 -0.87
N SER A 826 -3.39 22.93 -0.11
CA SER A 826 -2.50 24.05 -0.50
C SER A 826 -1.35 23.59 -1.40
N GLY A 827 -0.97 22.31 -1.32
CA GLY A 827 0.24 21.79 -1.95
C GLY A 827 1.53 22.12 -1.21
N ALA A 828 1.52 22.94 -0.16
CA ALA A 828 2.70 23.24 0.63
C ALA A 828 3.13 22.02 1.47
N GLY A 829 4.44 21.75 1.54
CA GLY A 829 4.97 20.62 2.30
C GLY A 829 4.82 19.26 1.61
N MET A 830 4.32 19.25 0.37
CA MET A 830 4.08 18.03 -0.42
C MET A 830 5.25 17.65 -1.35
N GLY A 831 6.15 18.59 -1.65
CA GLY A 831 7.41 18.31 -2.34
C GLY A 831 8.49 17.75 -1.40
N CYS A 832 9.59 18.48 -1.21
CA CYS A 832 10.68 18.05 -0.34
C CYS A 832 10.36 18.03 1.17
N GLY A 833 9.17 18.52 1.58
CA GLY A 833 8.74 18.58 2.98
C GLY A 833 9.38 19.69 3.82
N SER A 834 10.32 20.47 3.27
CA SER A 834 11.09 21.46 4.04
C SER A 834 10.24 22.51 4.76
N CYS A 835 9.14 22.96 4.15
CA CYS A 835 8.28 24.01 4.68
C CYS A 835 7.18 23.51 5.62
N ARG A 836 7.03 22.19 5.87
CA ARG A 836 5.98 21.64 6.74
C ARG A 836 5.91 22.28 8.15
N PRO A 837 7.03 22.52 8.86
CA PRO A 837 6.98 23.17 10.18
C PRO A 837 6.44 24.59 10.10
N GLU A 838 6.79 25.33 9.05
CA GLU A 838 6.31 26.70 8.84
C GLU A 838 4.82 26.73 8.50
N VAL A 839 4.34 25.78 7.68
CA VAL A 839 2.90 25.59 7.41
C VAL A 839 2.15 25.30 8.71
N LYS A 840 2.72 24.46 9.59
CA LYS A 840 2.14 24.16 10.91
C LYS A 840 2.08 25.40 11.80
N ALA A 841 3.15 26.19 11.86
CA ALA A 841 3.20 27.42 12.64
C ALA A 841 2.13 28.43 12.16
N ILE A 842 1.97 28.59 10.85
CA ILE A 842 0.91 29.44 10.26
C ILE A 842 -0.49 28.92 10.65
N LEU A 843 -0.72 27.60 10.56
CA LEU A 843 -1.98 26.99 10.97
C LEU A 843 -2.29 27.26 12.45
N GLU A 844 -1.34 27.03 13.34
CA GLU A 844 -1.49 27.21 14.79
C GLU A 844 -1.70 28.67 15.18
N ALA A 845 -0.97 29.60 14.55
CA ALA A 845 -1.15 31.03 14.78
C ALA A 845 -2.56 31.49 14.39
N ASN A 846 -3.06 31.05 13.24
CA ASN A 846 -4.38 31.47 12.74
C ASN A 846 -5.53 30.73 13.45
N THR A 847 -5.35 29.48 13.90
CA THR A 847 -6.38 28.79 14.70
C THR A 847 -6.49 29.31 16.14
N LYS A 848 -5.44 29.94 16.70
CA LYS A 848 -5.52 30.64 18.00
C LYS A 848 -6.37 31.92 17.92
N ILE A 849 -6.33 32.64 16.80
CA ILE A 849 -7.14 33.87 16.59
C ILE A 849 -8.64 33.55 16.57
N PHE A 850 -9.04 32.42 15.95
CA PHE A 850 -10.45 31.98 16.00
C PHE A 850 -10.93 31.57 17.40
N LYS A 851 -10.03 31.22 18.34
CA LYS A 851 -10.40 30.95 19.74
C LYS A 851 -10.57 32.23 20.55
N SER A 852 -9.81 33.29 20.27
CA SER A 852 -9.99 34.58 20.96
C SER A 852 -11.28 35.29 20.53
N ASP A 853 -11.68 35.17 19.26
CA ASP A 853 -12.91 35.80 18.76
C ASP A 853 -14.18 35.07 19.25
N ALA A 854 -14.12 33.75 19.49
CA ALA A 854 -15.22 33.01 20.09
C ALA A 854 -15.49 33.43 21.55
N THR A 855 -14.45 33.79 22.32
CA THR A 855 -14.60 34.33 23.68
C THR A 855 -15.10 35.77 23.76
N MET A 856 -15.13 36.52 22.64
CA MET A 856 -15.74 37.85 22.56
C MET A 856 -17.20 37.83 22.07
N ALA A 857 -17.71 36.67 21.63
CA ALA A 857 -19.12 36.49 21.26
C ALA A 857 -19.98 35.90 22.40
N GLU A 858 -19.37 35.56 23.55
CA GLU A 858 -20.05 35.11 24.78
C GLU A 858 -19.94 36.11 25.95
N LEU A 859 -19.59 37.37 25.65
CA LEU A 859 -19.78 38.54 26.53
C LEU A 859 -20.73 39.52 25.83
#